data_AF-A0A1B6YM16-F1
#
_entry.id   AF-A0A1B6YM16-F1
#
_cell.length_a   1.000
_cell.length_b   1.000
_cell.length_c   1.000
_cell.angle_alpha   90.00
_cell.angle_beta   90.00
_cell.angle_gamma   90.00
#
_symmetry.space_group_name_H-M   'P 1'
#
loop_
_entity.id
_entity.type
_entity.pdbx_description
1 polymer ?
#
loop_
_entity_poly.entity_id
_entity_poly.type
_entity_poly.pdbx_seq_one_letter_code
_entity_poly.pdbx_strand_id
1 'polypeptide(L)'
;MNLMNRRPRNHAFPRGLVPLALSAVVMVSMLHVPGTAVAQDGLPPDWCRLDAPGLWRDLREKARAAGTREVGDCPAGGDPARLPERLVVPLPCGRYLDMVRVDIPVKALLDHLPVVIGGAPDDADVLTRQVQGAREIAISGAFSLAAEGLAAGYEGMERRAYWMASHEWTILQQALVDSGAFDAAARGEDTADACKQAEQLVQGADDRRVLPATNLSWYDAQNNLRALNAYVIAQGNRLIDQGGAPLIPWEQGSTGFFRLPTEEEWEFAARGGVNGIAVLGPLHSVTDPASGRARTPELKEIANLGRTRGGETVAGVGGYLPNLLGIFDTVGNASELVHDLFGLVRPDREHGATGGMVLRGGNSLTPDTVIGIAHRQEVPPFDVSGEGRSPVAGMRVVLTSPVISRGYDPSGNRASDLPNPELERKIEESLRELVAVRSTAGASFRDEARNLLSQLQTDLSAANAGVASAEQVSRVTTALEQSEAAINEARVAEIRARVRSAVDGILLIRNISAISLVWLADLEKARAQVQQVTDSRRAQLEERIDKAFENVDRRIAIIGVQVSELQNTLRVLAQADPELVENARREISQGLRAAGIELYDEWAWPLYDGALERVRALPGTDLTAELTQRLDIFAKERAEKYGR
;
A
#
# COMPACT_ATOMS: atom_id res chain seq x y z
N MET A 1 -88.95 4.86 -32.32
CA MET A 1 -88.02 6.02 -32.41
C MET A 1 -86.80 5.60 -33.21
N ASN A 2 -86.26 6.54 -33.98
CA ASN A 2 -85.16 6.45 -34.96
C ASN A 2 -83.97 5.56 -34.51
N LEU A 3 -83.54 4.54 -35.27
CA LEU A 3 -82.80 4.49 -36.57
C LEU A 3 -81.28 4.33 -36.38
N MET A 4 -80.75 3.17 -36.84
CA MET A 4 -79.52 3.02 -37.70
C MET A 4 -78.14 3.46 -37.13
N ASN A 5 -76.93 3.15 -37.64
CA ASN A 5 -76.28 2.19 -38.59
C ASN A 5 -74.73 2.39 -38.40
N ARG A 6 -73.74 1.58 -38.82
CA ARG A 6 -73.58 0.20 -39.36
C ARG A 6 -72.08 -0.18 -39.32
N ARG A 7 -71.74 -1.48 -39.37
CA ARG A 7 -70.54 -2.01 -40.08
C ARG A 7 -70.99 -2.54 -41.48
N PRO A 8 -70.14 -3.06 -42.41
CA PRO A 8 -68.67 -3.09 -42.57
C PRO A 8 -68.20 -2.71 -44.02
N ARG A 9 -66.91 -2.97 -44.37
CA ARG A 9 -66.32 -3.46 -45.67
C ARG A 9 -64.94 -2.80 -45.91
N ASN A 10 -63.99 -3.27 -46.73
CA ASN A 10 -63.47 -4.56 -47.28
C ASN A 10 -62.74 -4.23 -48.60
N HIS A 11 -61.49 -4.69 -48.75
CA HIS A 11 -60.68 -4.73 -50.02
C HIS A 11 -60.28 -3.35 -50.63
N ALA A 12 -59.22 -3.20 -51.45
CA ALA A 12 -58.30 -4.15 -52.09
C ALA A 12 -56.86 -3.60 -52.30
N PHE A 13 -55.93 -4.49 -52.67
CA PHE A 13 -54.57 -4.25 -53.22
C PHE A 13 -54.61 -3.48 -54.58
N PRO A 14 -53.52 -2.79 -55.04
CA PRO A 14 -52.40 -3.46 -55.74
C PRO A 14 -50.98 -2.83 -55.66
N ARG A 15 -50.05 -3.50 -56.37
CA ARG A 15 -48.59 -3.29 -56.52
C ARG A 15 -48.18 -1.98 -57.22
N GLY A 16 -46.94 -1.48 -56.97
CA GLY A 16 -46.31 -0.44 -57.79
C GLY A 16 -44.85 -0.07 -57.45
N LEU A 17 -43.89 -0.71 -58.14
CA LEU A 17 -42.57 -0.24 -58.65
C LEU A 17 -41.68 0.81 -57.89
N VAL A 18 -40.44 0.38 -57.64
CA VAL A 18 -39.13 1.11 -57.55
C VAL A 18 -38.86 1.86 -58.89
N PRO A 19 -38.13 3.03 -59.03
CA PRO A 19 -36.82 3.40 -58.42
C PRO A 19 -36.52 4.89 -58.05
N LEU A 20 -35.34 5.07 -57.43
CA LEU A 20 -34.33 6.17 -57.47
C LEU A 20 -34.66 7.69 -57.33
N ALA A 21 -33.86 8.30 -56.44
CA ALA A 21 -33.17 9.60 -56.54
C ALA A 21 -33.94 10.94 -56.44
N LEU A 22 -33.58 11.73 -55.43
CA LEU A 22 -32.75 12.94 -55.63
C LEU A 22 -32.05 13.38 -54.33
N SER A 23 -30.76 13.66 -54.39
CA SER A 23 -30.01 14.22 -53.26
C SER A 23 -30.25 15.72 -53.14
N ALA A 24 -30.65 16.20 -51.96
CA ALA A 24 -30.64 17.62 -51.61
C ALA A 24 -29.53 17.87 -50.57
N VAL A 25 -28.45 18.52 -51.00
CA VAL A 25 -27.36 18.94 -50.11
C VAL A 25 -27.79 20.18 -49.35
N VAL A 26 -27.99 20.06 -48.04
CA VAL A 26 -28.09 21.21 -47.13
C VAL A 26 -26.72 21.44 -46.51
N MET A 27 -26.01 22.46 -46.99
CA MET A 27 -24.83 22.97 -46.29
C MET A 27 -25.27 23.63 -44.99
N VAL A 28 -25.05 22.96 -43.86
CA VAL A 28 -25.09 23.59 -42.54
C VAL A 28 -23.71 24.16 -42.25
N SER A 29 -23.56 25.48 -42.39
CA SER A 29 -22.34 26.18 -42.04
C SER A 29 -22.12 26.13 -40.53
N MET A 30 -21.20 25.28 -40.08
CA MET A 30 -20.75 25.26 -38.67
C MET A 30 -19.93 26.52 -38.38
N LEU A 31 -20.52 27.45 -37.62
CA LEU A 31 -19.77 28.50 -36.94
C LEU A 31 -18.93 27.84 -35.84
N HIS A 32 -17.61 27.88 -35.99
CA HIS A 32 -16.69 27.49 -34.93
C HIS A 32 -16.82 28.45 -33.74
N VAL A 33 -17.24 27.92 -32.59
CA VAL A 33 -16.98 28.53 -31.29
C VAL A 33 -15.76 27.80 -30.71
N PRO A 34 -14.58 28.44 -30.60
CA PRO A 34 -13.46 27.84 -29.91
C PRO A 34 -13.66 27.99 -28.40
N GLY A 35 -13.87 26.88 -27.69
CA GLY A 35 -14.00 26.86 -26.24
C GLY A 35 -14.65 25.57 -25.74
N THR A 36 -14.17 25.06 -24.60
CA THR A 36 -14.70 23.91 -23.86
C THR A 36 -14.72 22.56 -24.59
N ALA A 37 -13.55 21.93 -24.71
CA ALA A 37 -13.43 20.49 -24.92
C ALA A 37 -12.22 19.95 -24.12
N VAL A 38 -12.46 19.49 -22.90
CA VAL A 38 -11.54 18.55 -22.22
C VAL A 38 -12.11 17.16 -22.46
N ALA A 39 -12.02 16.70 -23.70
CA ALA A 39 -12.29 15.31 -24.07
C ALA A 39 -11.09 14.44 -23.65
N GLN A 40 -11.31 13.14 -23.44
CA GLN A 40 -10.24 12.15 -23.27
C GLN A 40 -9.52 11.81 -24.60
N ASP A 41 -9.60 12.70 -25.60
CA ASP A 41 -8.96 12.55 -26.91
C ASP A 41 -7.46 12.84 -26.82
N GLY A 42 -6.68 11.78 -26.59
CA GLY A 42 -5.24 11.76 -26.80
C GLY A 42 -4.42 12.54 -25.76
N LEU A 43 -4.11 11.88 -24.64
CA LEU A 43 -2.96 12.24 -23.81
C LEU A 43 -1.74 12.48 -24.73
N PRO A 44 -1.08 13.66 -24.69
CA PRO A 44 0.09 13.92 -25.52
C PRO A 44 1.18 12.85 -25.28
N PRO A 45 1.86 12.32 -26.32
CA PRO A 45 2.86 11.27 -26.15
C PRO A 45 3.99 11.61 -25.17
N ASP A 46 4.30 12.90 -24.97
CA ASP A 46 5.30 13.38 -24.00
C ASP A 46 4.70 14.07 -22.75
N TRP A 47 3.43 13.82 -22.40
CA TRP A 47 2.75 14.49 -21.26
C TRP A 47 3.55 14.43 -19.94
N CYS A 48 4.16 13.28 -19.65
CA CYS A 48 4.93 13.04 -18.43
C CYS A 48 6.26 13.80 -18.37
N ARG A 49 6.72 14.40 -19.48
CA ARG A 49 7.99 15.14 -19.57
C ARG A 49 8.11 16.29 -18.57
N LEU A 50 7.01 16.98 -18.30
CA LEU A 50 6.94 18.04 -17.28
C LEU A 50 6.09 17.61 -16.09
N ASP A 51 5.01 16.86 -16.31
CA ASP A 51 4.00 16.62 -15.28
C ASP A 51 4.19 15.29 -14.53
N ALA A 52 5.15 14.44 -14.94
CA ALA A 52 5.69 13.35 -14.13
C ALA A 52 7.18 13.07 -14.46
N PRO A 53 8.11 14.02 -14.15
CA PRO A 53 9.47 13.99 -14.69
C PRO A 53 10.30 12.74 -14.35
N GLY A 54 10.04 12.09 -13.20
CA GLY A 54 10.69 10.82 -12.85
C GLY A 54 10.42 9.71 -13.87
N LEU A 55 9.14 9.54 -14.22
CA LEU A 55 8.69 8.61 -15.25
C LEU A 55 9.33 8.92 -16.62
N TRP A 56 9.47 10.20 -16.98
CA TRP A 56 10.17 10.59 -18.21
C TRP A 56 11.68 10.30 -18.17
N ARG A 57 12.33 10.41 -17.00
CA ARG A 57 13.73 10.01 -16.83
C ARG A 57 13.89 8.49 -16.96
N ASP A 58 13.01 7.69 -16.34
CA ASP A 58 12.99 6.23 -16.49
C ASP A 58 12.86 5.79 -17.96
N LEU A 59 11.92 6.40 -18.71
CA LEU A 59 11.75 6.13 -20.14
C LEU A 59 13.00 6.48 -20.94
N ARG A 60 13.63 7.63 -20.65
CA ARG A 60 14.91 8.03 -21.25
C ARG A 60 16.06 7.09 -20.91
N GLU A 61 16.09 6.52 -19.71
CA GLU A 61 17.14 5.58 -19.30
C GLU A 61 16.97 4.20 -19.92
N LYS A 62 15.72 3.71 -20.00
CA LYS A 62 15.37 2.50 -20.77
C LYS A 62 15.75 2.65 -22.25
N ALA A 63 15.45 3.78 -22.87
CA ALA A 63 15.85 4.08 -24.25
C ALA A 63 17.39 4.04 -24.43
N ARG A 64 18.14 4.65 -23.52
CA ARG A 64 19.61 4.63 -23.52
C ARG A 64 20.19 3.24 -23.33
N ALA A 65 19.62 2.43 -22.42
CA ALA A 65 20.02 1.05 -22.19
C ALA A 65 19.77 0.17 -23.44
N ALA A 66 18.70 0.44 -24.18
CA ALA A 66 18.42 -0.16 -25.48
C ALA A 66 19.28 0.40 -26.64
N GLY A 67 20.20 1.35 -26.38
CA GLY A 67 21.06 1.97 -27.40
C GLY A 67 20.36 3.00 -28.30
N THR A 68 19.14 3.40 -27.96
CA THR A 68 18.33 4.36 -28.73
C THR A 68 18.39 5.78 -28.16
N ARG A 69 17.97 6.77 -28.97
CA ARG A 69 17.77 8.17 -28.52
C ARG A 69 16.30 8.58 -28.48
N GLU A 70 15.43 7.74 -29.02
CA GLU A 70 13.99 7.93 -29.08
C GLU A 70 13.40 7.52 -27.73
N VAL A 71 12.74 8.44 -27.05
CA VAL A 71 12.05 8.17 -25.80
C VAL A 71 10.66 7.66 -26.18
N GLY A 72 10.30 6.47 -25.69
CA GLY A 72 8.96 5.93 -25.92
C GLY A 72 7.88 6.77 -25.24
N ASP A 73 6.65 6.62 -25.72
CA ASP A 73 5.50 7.38 -25.23
C ASP A 73 5.32 7.24 -23.71
N CYS A 74 4.93 8.34 -23.08
CA CYS A 74 4.44 8.33 -21.71
C CYS A 74 3.23 7.39 -21.59
N PRO A 75 3.15 6.54 -20.56
CA PRO A 75 2.06 5.58 -20.44
C PRO A 75 0.71 6.29 -20.36
N ALA A 76 -0.29 5.71 -21.01
CA ALA A 76 -1.67 6.15 -20.84
C ALA A 76 -2.13 5.86 -19.40
N GLY A 77 -2.90 6.77 -18.81
CA GLY A 77 -3.70 6.46 -17.63
C GLY A 77 -4.78 5.44 -17.98
N GLY A 78 -5.11 4.55 -17.06
CA GLY A 78 -6.27 3.66 -17.24
C GLY A 78 -7.60 4.37 -17.01
N ASP A 79 -8.70 3.73 -17.43
CA ASP A 79 -10.07 4.20 -17.17
C ASP A 79 -10.32 4.34 -15.65
N PRO A 80 -10.61 5.55 -15.13
CA PRO A 80 -10.87 5.76 -13.70
C PRO A 80 -12.02 4.91 -13.15
N ALA A 81 -13.01 4.55 -13.97
CA ALA A 81 -14.10 3.66 -13.59
C ALA A 81 -13.67 2.19 -13.44
N ARG A 82 -12.44 1.84 -13.86
CA ARG A 82 -11.83 0.50 -13.75
C ARG A 82 -10.74 0.39 -12.67
N LEU A 83 -10.59 1.41 -11.82
CA LEU A 83 -9.64 1.42 -10.69
C LEU A 83 -8.20 1.02 -11.12
N PRO A 84 -7.58 1.75 -12.05
CA PRO A 84 -6.34 1.34 -12.71
C PRO A 84 -5.11 1.46 -11.80
N GLU A 85 -4.09 0.63 -11.99
CA GLU A 85 -2.84 0.68 -11.21
C GLU A 85 -2.12 2.03 -11.35
N ARG A 86 -2.21 2.65 -12.53
CA ARG A 86 -1.81 4.04 -12.76
C ARG A 86 -2.98 4.87 -13.24
N LEU A 87 -3.22 5.96 -12.52
CA LEU A 87 -4.24 6.96 -12.82
C LEU A 87 -3.53 8.26 -13.23
N VAL A 88 -3.86 8.77 -14.41
CA VAL A 88 -3.37 10.07 -14.89
C VAL A 88 -4.57 11.01 -14.90
N VAL A 89 -4.60 11.96 -13.97
CA VAL A 89 -5.72 12.89 -13.82
C VAL A 89 -5.44 14.15 -14.65
N PRO A 90 -6.26 14.47 -15.67
CA PRO A 90 -6.15 15.74 -16.39
C PRO A 90 -6.43 16.91 -15.46
N LEU A 91 -5.62 17.96 -15.58
CA LEU A 91 -5.74 19.23 -14.88
C LEU A 91 -6.00 20.36 -15.92
N PRO A 92 -6.37 21.57 -15.49
CA PRO A 92 -6.46 22.72 -16.39
C PRO A 92 -5.14 22.99 -17.13
N CYS A 93 -5.21 23.77 -18.21
CA CYS A 93 -4.04 24.24 -18.96
C CYS A 93 -3.18 23.12 -19.60
N GLY A 94 -3.80 21.98 -19.92
CA GLY A 94 -3.12 20.85 -20.56
C GLY A 94 -2.12 20.15 -19.65
N ARG A 95 -2.32 20.25 -18.32
CA ARG A 95 -1.47 19.64 -17.29
C ARG A 95 -2.03 18.32 -16.79
N TYR A 96 -1.20 17.53 -16.12
CA TYR A 96 -1.57 16.22 -15.59
C TYR A 96 -1.06 15.99 -14.15
N LEU A 97 -1.68 15.02 -13.47
CA LEU A 97 -1.22 14.50 -12.18
C LEU A 97 -1.12 12.97 -12.30
N ASP A 98 0.10 12.45 -12.18
CA ASP A 98 0.38 11.01 -12.18
C ASP A 98 0.21 10.41 -10.79
N MET A 99 -0.55 9.32 -10.69
CA MET A 99 -0.80 8.62 -9.43
C MET A 99 -0.68 7.11 -9.57
N VAL A 100 -0.15 6.48 -8.52
CA VAL A 100 -0.02 5.03 -8.40
C VAL A 100 -1.03 4.50 -7.37
N ARG A 101 -1.68 3.37 -7.69
CA ARG A 101 -2.57 2.65 -6.78
C ARG A 101 -1.76 1.91 -5.72
N VAL A 102 -2.15 2.05 -4.46
CA VAL A 102 -1.58 1.35 -3.32
C VAL A 102 -2.59 0.31 -2.83
N ASP A 103 -2.28 -0.96 -3.02
CA ASP A 103 -3.14 -2.09 -2.68
C ASP A 103 -2.88 -2.58 -1.26
N ILE A 104 -3.95 -2.76 -0.48
CA ILE A 104 -3.95 -3.33 0.86
C ILE A 104 -4.81 -4.60 0.86
N PRO A 105 -4.26 -5.78 1.16
CA PRO A 105 -5.03 -7.04 1.18
C PRO A 105 -5.96 -7.10 2.40
N VAL A 106 -7.27 -7.22 2.14
CA VAL A 106 -8.36 -7.30 3.13
C VAL A 106 -9.56 -8.02 2.50
N LYS A 107 -10.27 -8.88 3.25
CA LYS A 107 -11.35 -9.74 2.71
C LYS A 107 -12.74 -9.25 3.11
N ALA A 108 -12.88 -8.63 4.28
CA ALA A 108 -14.11 -8.05 4.80
C ALA A 108 -14.02 -6.52 4.90
N LEU A 109 -15.16 -5.83 5.09
CA LEU A 109 -15.19 -4.35 5.11
C LEU A 109 -14.54 -3.74 6.37
N LEU A 110 -14.56 -4.49 7.48
CA LEU A 110 -13.96 -4.10 8.75
C LEU A 110 -12.53 -4.66 8.92
N ASP A 111 -12.05 -5.43 7.95
CA ASP A 111 -10.65 -5.88 7.93
C ASP A 111 -9.70 -4.69 7.73
N HIS A 112 -8.53 -4.84 8.32
CA HIS A 112 -7.40 -3.94 8.17
C HIS A 112 -6.11 -4.75 8.09
N LEU A 113 -5.07 -4.17 7.51
CA LEU A 113 -3.72 -4.70 7.56
C LEU A 113 -3.00 -4.11 8.78
N PRO A 114 -2.64 -4.89 9.81
CA PRO A 114 -1.74 -4.42 10.85
C PRO A 114 -0.32 -4.28 10.26
N VAL A 115 0.28 -3.11 10.47
CA VAL A 115 1.62 -2.74 10.00
C VAL A 115 2.41 -2.09 11.12
N VAL A 116 3.75 -2.20 11.05
CA VAL A 116 4.66 -1.44 11.92
C VAL A 116 5.17 -0.25 11.13
N ILE A 117 4.96 0.95 11.66
CA ILE A 117 5.49 2.21 11.10
C ILE A 117 6.48 2.86 12.07
N GLY A 118 7.32 3.77 11.57
CA GLY A 118 8.45 4.32 12.29
C GLY A 118 9.66 3.39 12.31
N GLY A 119 10.57 3.66 13.23
CA GLY A 119 11.87 3.01 13.37
C GLY A 119 13.00 4.03 13.35
N ALA A 120 13.70 4.19 14.47
CA ALA A 120 14.90 5.02 14.56
C ALA A 120 16.17 4.13 14.41
N PRO A 121 17.30 4.68 13.93
CA PRO A 121 18.60 3.99 13.96
C PRO A 121 18.99 3.51 15.36
N ASP A 122 19.72 2.39 15.45
CA ASP A 122 20.12 1.78 16.72
C ASP A 122 20.94 2.75 17.60
N ASP A 123 21.80 3.56 16.98
CA ASP A 123 22.69 4.54 17.60
C ASP A 123 22.04 5.93 17.81
N ALA A 124 20.78 6.11 17.41
CA ALA A 124 20.07 7.38 17.56
C ALA A 124 19.99 7.83 19.04
N ASP A 125 19.76 9.12 19.27
CA ASP A 125 19.53 9.62 20.63
C ASP A 125 18.12 9.26 21.15
N VAL A 126 17.88 9.52 22.45
CA VAL A 126 16.59 9.21 23.09
C VAL A 126 15.45 10.02 22.46
N LEU A 127 15.69 11.28 22.11
CA LEU A 127 14.67 12.15 21.50
C LEU A 127 14.25 11.60 20.15
N THR A 128 15.21 11.30 19.27
CA THR A 128 15.01 10.71 17.94
C THR A 128 14.25 9.39 18.02
N ARG A 129 14.60 8.52 18.99
CA ARG A 129 13.85 7.28 19.25
C ARG A 129 12.39 7.51 19.69
N GLN A 130 12.06 8.61 20.37
CA GLN A 130 10.66 8.93 20.67
C GLN A 130 9.99 9.68 19.52
N VAL A 131 10.69 10.52 18.75
CA VAL A 131 10.13 11.21 17.58
C VAL A 131 9.76 10.23 16.48
N GLN A 132 10.64 9.26 16.19
CA GLN A 132 10.54 8.31 15.07
C GLN A 132 10.30 6.86 15.56
N GLY A 133 9.80 6.66 16.78
CA GLY A 133 9.67 5.33 17.37
C GLY A 133 8.83 4.36 16.53
N ALA A 134 9.23 3.09 16.51
CA ALA A 134 8.44 2.04 15.86
C ALA A 134 7.14 1.78 16.66
N ARG A 135 6.02 1.65 15.95
CA ARG A 135 4.70 1.39 16.55
C ARG A 135 3.79 0.60 15.61
N GLU A 136 2.93 -0.23 16.18
CA GLU A 136 1.89 -0.94 15.45
C GLU A 136 0.71 0.00 15.16
N ILE A 137 0.19 -0.06 13.94
CA ILE A 137 -1.00 0.66 13.48
C ILE A 137 -1.76 -0.20 12.46
N ALA A 138 -3.03 0.12 12.23
CA ALA A 138 -3.88 -0.51 11.24
C ALA A 138 -4.02 0.39 10.01
N ILE A 139 -3.89 -0.17 8.81
CA ILE A 139 -4.17 0.53 7.55
C ILE A 139 -5.23 -0.23 6.73
N SER A 140 -6.11 0.49 6.04
CA SER A 140 -7.06 -0.05 5.06
C SER A 140 -7.26 0.97 3.94
N GLY A 141 -7.72 0.52 2.77
CA GLY A 141 -8.04 1.39 1.64
C GLY A 141 -9.51 1.83 1.66
N ALA A 142 -9.90 2.68 0.71
CA ALA A 142 -11.29 3.08 0.53
C ALA A 142 -11.98 2.32 -0.62
N PHE A 143 -11.27 2.13 -1.75
CA PHE A 143 -11.83 1.56 -2.97
C PHE A 143 -11.76 0.03 -3.01
N SER A 144 -12.81 -0.64 -3.46
CA SER A 144 -12.95 -2.10 -3.35
C SER A 144 -12.49 -2.85 -4.61
N LEU A 145 -11.59 -3.82 -4.45
CA LEU A 145 -10.99 -4.60 -5.54
C LEU A 145 -11.12 -6.11 -5.27
N ALA A 146 -11.36 -6.87 -6.33
CA ALA A 146 -11.32 -8.33 -6.31
C ALA A 146 -9.87 -8.84 -6.46
N ALA A 147 -9.70 -10.17 -6.51
CA ALA A 147 -8.44 -10.82 -6.92
C ALA A 147 -7.94 -10.29 -8.27
N GLU A 148 -8.85 -10.15 -9.24
CA GLU A 148 -8.60 -9.57 -10.57
C GLU A 148 -9.69 -8.55 -10.91
N GLY A 149 -9.30 -7.31 -11.19
CA GLY A 149 -10.24 -6.24 -11.55
C GLY A 149 -11.09 -5.70 -10.38
N LEU A 150 -12.30 -5.24 -10.73
CA LEU A 150 -13.25 -4.61 -9.80
C LEU A 150 -13.97 -5.65 -8.93
N ALA A 151 -14.22 -5.31 -7.67
CA ALA A 151 -15.22 -6.02 -6.87
C ALA A 151 -16.64 -5.74 -7.39
N ALA A 152 -17.55 -6.71 -7.24
CA ALA A 152 -18.97 -6.54 -7.55
C ALA A 152 -19.68 -6.02 -6.29
N GLY A 153 -19.75 -4.69 -6.16
CA GLY A 153 -20.11 -4.07 -4.89
C GLY A 153 -19.00 -4.34 -3.87
N TYR A 154 -19.33 -5.07 -2.81
CA TYR A 154 -18.39 -5.59 -1.81
C TYR A 154 -18.20 -7.11 -1.88
N GLU A 155 -18.89 -7.80 -2.81
CA GLU A 155 -18.79 -9.25 -2.94
C GLU A 155 -17.48 -9.65 -3.64
N GLY A 156 -16.76 -10.63 -3.06
CA GLY A 156 -15.47 -11.10 -3.59
C GLY A 156 -14.33 -10.07 -3.48
N MET A 157 -14.45 -9.09 -2.58
CA MET A 157 -13.35 -8.16 -2.28
C MET A 157 -12.17 -8.92 -1.63
N GLU A 158 -10.97 -8.72 -2.17
CA GLU A 158 -9.72 -9.26 -1.60
C GLU A 158 -8.68 -8.17 -1.31
N ARG A 159 -8.92 -6.94 -1.79
CA ARG A 159 -8.09 -5.77 -1.57
C ARG A 159 -8.95 -4.54 -1.41
N ARG A 160 -8.45 -3.59 -0.61
CA ARG A 160 -8.87 -2.19 -0.68
C ARG A 160 -7.69 -1.32 -1.10
N ALA A 161 -7.98 -0.22 -1.78
CA ALA A 161 -6.95 0.66 -2.33
C ALA A 161 -7.20 2.14 -2.06
N TYR A 162 -6.12 2.91 -2.24
CA TYR A 162 -6.10 4.36 -2.46
C TYR A 162 -5.07 4.66 -3.55
N TRP A 163 -5.03 5.88 -4.08
CA TRP A 163 -3.96 6.32 -4.98
C TRP A 163 -3.08 7.36 -4.28
N MET A 164 -1.79 7.36 -4.59
CA MET A 164 -0.84 8.38 -4.16
C MET A 164 -0.15 9.00 -5.39
N ALA A 165 0.04 10.31 -5.39
CA ALA A 165 0.80 10.98 -6.44
C ALA A 165 2.24 10.43 -6.51
N SER A 166 2.74 10.16 -7.72
CA SER A 166 4.05 9.49 -7.89
C SER A 166 5.24 10.36 -7.47
N HIS A 167 5.06 11.67 -7.39
CA HIS A 167 6.04 12.65 -6.93
C HIS A 167 5.42 13.71 -6.00
N GLU A 168 6.26 14.56 -5.40
CA GLU A 168 5.87 15.73 -4.61
C GLU A 168 5.02 16.71 -5.45
N TRP A 169 4.12 17.48 -4.81
CA TRP A 169 3.37 18.57 -5.47
C TRP A 169 4.35 19.61 -6.04
N THR A 170 4.21 19.92 -7.32
CA THR A 170 5.22 20.68 -8.10
C THR A 170 4.88 22.15 -8.23
N ILE A 171 5.89 22.97 -8.59
CA ILE A 171 5.68 24.37 -8.99
C ILE A 171 4.69 24.53 -10.16
N LEU A 172 4.57 23.53 -11.05
CA LEU A 172 3.61 23.53 -12.16
C LEU A 172 2.17 23.44 -11.64
N GLN A 173 1.95 22.58 -10.65
CA GLN A 173 0.64 22.36 -10.05
C GLN A 173 0.26 23.51 -9.10
N GLN A 174 1.24 24.08 -8.39
CA GLN A 174 1.05 25.30 -7.60
C GLN A 174 0.64 26.50 -8.49
N ALA A 175 1.27 26.67 -9.66
CA ALA A 175 0.94 27.74 -10.59
C ALA A 175 -0.52 27.68 -11.11
N LEU A 176 -1.15 26.50 -11.16
CA LEU A 176 -2.58 26.35 -11.46
C LEU A 176 -3.50 26.82 -10.33
N VAL A 177 -3.02 26.80 -9.07
CA VAL A 177 -3.73 27.39 -7.93
C VAL A 177 -3.52 28.91 -7.92
N ASP A 178 -2.27 29.36 -8.01
CA ASP A 178 -1.89 30.77 -7.91
C ASP A 178 -2.46 31.65 -9.04
N SER A 179 -2.70 31.06 -10.22
CA SER A 179 -3.38 31.70 -11.35
C SER A 179 -4.92 31.64 -11.27
N GLY A 180 -5.48 30.88 -10.34
CA GLY A 180 -6.92 30.60 -10.27
C GLY A 180 -7.43 29.67 -11.38
N ALA A 181 -6.56 28.97 -12.12
CA ALA A 181 -6.95 28.10 -13.24
C ALA A 181 -7.86 26.95 -12.79
N PHE A 182 -7.61 26.35 -11.62
CA PHE A 182 -8.52 25.35 -11.02
C PHE A 182 -9.91 25.93 -10.73
N ASP A 183 -9.96 27.12 -10.11
CA ASP A 183 -11.19 27.77 -9.69
C ASP A 183 -12.05 28.23 -10.89
N ALA A 184 -11.44 28.78 -11.93
CA ALA A 184 -12.10 29.13 -13.19
C ALA A 184 -12.62 27.87 -13.91
N ALA A 185 -11.79 26.83 -14.03
CA ALA A 185 -12.17 25.57 -14.64
C ALA A 185 -13.30 24.87 -13.88
N ALA A 186 -13.31 24.92 -12.54
CA ALA A 186 -14.39 24.38 -11.71
C ALA A 186 -15.73 25.05 -12.06
N ARG A 187 -15.76 26.40 -12.13
CA ARG A 187 -16.94 27.18 -12.51
C ARG A 187 -17.35 27.06 -13.99
N GLY A 188 -16.51 26.46 -14.84
CA GLY A 188 -16.77 26.34 -16.28
C GLY A 188 -16.53 27.65 -17.04
N GLU A 189 -15.68 28.51 -16.50
CA GLU A 189 -15.26 29.77 -17.11
C GLU A 189 -14.12 29.55 -18.13
N ASP A 190 -13.85 30.56 -18.97
CA ASP A 190 -12.67 30.52 -19.84
C ASP A 190 -11.38 30.57 -19.00
N THR A 191 -10.50 29.60 -19.22
CA THR A 191 -9.24 29.46 -18.49
C THR A 191 -8.06 30.12 -19.21
N ALA A 192 -8.22 30.69 -20.41
CA ALA A 192 -7.11 31.14 -21.26
C ALA A 192 -6.14 32.11 -20.55
N ASP A 193 -6.65 33.15 -19.88
CA ASP A 193 -5.81 34.12 -19.15
C ASP A 193 -5.14 33.50 -17.91
N ALA A 194 -5.87 32.67 -17.15
CA ALA A 194 -5.32 31.95 -16.00
C ALA A 194 -4.20 30.98 -16.42
N CYS A 195 -4.39 30.25 -17.52
CA CYS A 195 -3.37 29.34 -18.05
C CYS A 195 -2.13 30.09 -18.54
N LYS A 196 -2.31 31.22 -19.21
CA LYS A 196 -1.19 32.10 -19.60
C LYS A 196 -0.44 32.64 -18.39
N GLN A 197 -1.14 32.97 -17.29
CA GLN A 197 -0.50 33.36 -16.03
C GLN A 197 0.24 32.19 -15.38
N ALA A 198 -0.34 30.98 -15.38
CA ALA A 198 0.32 29.78 -14.88
C ALA A 198 1.63 29.49 -15.63
N GLU A 199 1.62 29.56 -16.96
CA GLU A 199 2.83 29.40 -17.80
C GLU A 199 3.91 30.46 -17.52
N GLN A 200 3.51 31.69 -17.20
CA GLN A 200 4.44 32.76 -16.83
C GLN A 200 5.09 32.52 -15.46
N LEU A 201 4.34 32.02 -14.47
CA LEU A 201 4.86 31.71 -13.13
C LEU A 201 5.96 30.63 -13.15
N VAL A 202 5.93 29.72 -14.13
CA VAL A 202 6.90 28.63 -14.29
C VAL A 202 7.80 28.80 -15.52
N GLN A 203 7.94 30.02 -16.03
CA GLN A 203 8.75 30.31 -17.21
C GLN A 203 10.21 29.88 -17.01
N GLY A 204 10.65 28.89 -17.77
CA GLY A 204 12.01 28.32 -17.68
C GLY A 204 12.11 26.98 -16.93
N ALA A 205 10.98 26.42 -16.46
CA ALA A 205 10.93 25.03 -16.04
C ALA A 205 11.25 24.07 -17.21
N ASP A 206 12.06 23.05 -16.95
CA ASP A 206 12.40 21.96 -17.90
C ASP A 206 12.29 20.60 -17.20
N ASP A 207 12.43 19.49 -17.95
CA ASP A 207 12.29 18.11 -17.44
C ASP A 207 13.32 17.71 -16.36
N ARG A 208 14.30 18.57 -16.06
CA ARG A 208 15.29 18.41 -14.98
C ARG A 208 15.08 19.42 -13.84
N ARG A 209 14.20 20.41 -14.01
CA ARG A 209 14.03 21.59 -13.14
C ARG A 209 12.60 21.84 -12.71
N VAL A 210 11.68 20.89 -12.88
CA VAL A 210 10.38 20.90 -12.20
C VAL A 210 10.62 20.66 -10.72
N LEU A 211 10.74 21.72 -9.93
CA LEU A 211 10.95 21.66 -8.48
C LEU A 211 9.65 21.28 -7.74
N PRO A 212 9.74 20.67 -6.54
CA PRO A 212 8.61 20.63 -5.62
C PRO A 212 8.22 22.05 -5.21
N ALA A 213 6.93 22.30 -5.01
CA ALA A 213 6.44 23.51 -4.40
C ALA A 213 6.65 23.41 -2.89
N THR A 214 7.57 24.21 -2.35
CA THR A 214 7.92 24.23 -0.93
C THR A 214 7.50 25.54 -0.26
N ASN A 215 7.82 25.69 1.04
CA ASN A 215 7.40 26.83 1.88
C ASN A 215 5.88 26.92 2.07
N LEU A 216 5.18 25.80 1.85
CA LEU A 216 3.73 25.68 2.07
C LEU A 216 3.44 25.62 3.57
N SER A 217 2.42 26.36 4.02
CA SER A 217 1.77 26.09 5.30
C SER A 217 0.75 24.96 5.14
N TRP A 218 0.27 24.44 6.26
CA TRP A 218 -0.88 23.52 6.25
C TRP A 218 -2.13 24.17 5.61
N TYR A 219 -2.34 25.48 5.80
CA TYR A 219 -3.46 26.20 5.20
C TYR A 219 -3.33 26.32 3.67
N ASP A 220 -2.12 26.54 3.14
CA ASP A 220 -1.89 26.48 1.69
C ASP A 220 -2.22 25.10 1.13
N ALA A 221 -1.74 24.04 1.80
CA ALA A 221 -2.00 22.66 1.38
C ALA A 221 -3.51 22.35 1.35
N GLN A 222 -4.28 22.81 2.34
CA GLN A 222 -5.74 22.67 2.34
C GLN A 222 -6.42 23.52 1.26
N ASN A 223 -5.90 24.72 0.96
CA ASN A 223 -6.41 25.57 -0.13
C ASN A 223 -6.16 24.93 -1.50
N ASN A 224 -4.96 24.37 -1.73
CA ASN A 224 -4.60 23.60 -2.92
C ASN A 224 -5.55 22.41 -3.11
N LEU A 225 -5.77 21.62 -2.05
CA LEU A 225 -6.69 20.48 -2.05
C LEU A 225 -8.14 20.90 -2.31
N ARG A 226 -8.59 22.04 -1.76
CA ARG A 226 -9.93 22.58 -2.00
C ARG A 226 -10.13 22.94 -3.49
N ALA A 227 -9.17 23.62 -4.10
CA ALA A 227 -9.22 24.00 -5.51
C ALA A 227 -9.18 22.77 -6.44
N LEU A 228 -8.27 21.82 -6.17
CA LEU A 228 -8.18 20.57 -6.93
C LEU A 228 -9.49 19.77 -6.85
N ASN A 229 -10.04 19.56 -5.65
CA ASN A 229 -11.30 18.84 -5.46
C ASN A 229 -12.48 19.53 -6.17
N ALA A 230 -12.60 20.86 -6.05
CA ALA A 230 -13.66 21.62 -6.71
C ALA A 230 -13.60 21.45 -8.24
N TYR A 231 -12.40 21.48 -8.82
CA TYR A 231 -12.19 21.25 -10.25
C TYR A 231 -12.55 19.81 -10.67
N VAL A 232 -11.97 18.78 -10.05
CA VAL A 232 -12.13 17.39 -10.53
C VAL A 232 -13.57 16.89 -10.41
N ILE A 233 -14.31 17.35 -9.39
CA ILE A 233 -15.74 17.02 -9.23
C ILE A 233 -16.58 17.75 -10.27
N ALA A 234 -16.39 19.05 -10.46
CA ALA A 234 -17.15 19.81 -11.45
C ALA A 234 -16.87 19.32 -12.89
N GLN A 235 -15.61 19.03 -13.22
CA GLN A 235 -15.23 18.51 -14.53
C GLN A 235 -15.66 17.04 -14.71
N GLY A 236 -15.56 16.21 -13.67
CA GLY A 236 -16.05 14.84 -13.69
C GLY A 236 -17.56 14.76 -13.95
N ASN A 237 -18.35 15.60 -13.30
CA ASN A 237 -19.79 15.68 -13.53
C ASN A 237 -20.11 16.10 -14.98
N ARG A 238 -19.42 17.11 -15.52
CA ARG A 238 -19.60 17.52 -16.93
C ARG A 238 -19.28 16.41 -17.93
N LEU A 239 -18.31 15.55 -17.64
CA LEU A 239 -18.00 14.37 -18.47
C LEU A 239 -19.11 13.31 -18.37
N ILE A 240 -19.59 13.01 -17.16
CA ILE A 240 -20.68 12.05 -16.92
C ILE A 240 -21.97 12.51 -17.62
N ASP A 241 -22.32 13.80 -17.53
CA ASP A 241 -23.49 14.40 -18.21
C ASP A 241 -23.41 14.29 -19.75
N GLN A 242 -22.20 14.15 -20.29
CA GLN A 242 -21.92 13.95 -21.72
C GLN A 242 -21.83 12.45 -22.10
N GLY A 243 -22.05 11.53 -21.15
CA GLY A 243 -21.95 10.08 -21.35
C GLY A 243 -20.52 9.52 -21.26
N GLY A 244 -19.56 10.29 -20.76
CA GLY A 244 -18.17 9.90 -20.54
C GLY A 244 -17.90 9.25 -19.18
N ALA A 245 -16.64 8.84 -18.98
CA ALA A 245 -16.15 8.34 -17.70
C ALA A 245 -15.93 9.47 -16.67
N PRO A 246 -16.00 9.19 -15.35
CA PRO A 246 -15.61 10.17 -14.33
C PRO A 246 -14.11 10.51 -14.44
N LEU A 247 -13.72 11.72 -14.06
CA LEU A 247 -12.32 12.17 -14.12
C LEU A 247 -11.41 11.45 -13.09
N ILE A 248 -12.00 10.93 -12.02
CA ILE A 248 -11.35 10.20 -10.92
C ILE A 248 -12.21 8.99 -10.52
N PRO A 249 -11.63 7.95 -9.88
CA PRO A 249 -12.37 6.85 -9.27
C PRO A 249 -13.54 7.26 -8.36
N TRP A 250 -14.56 6.40 -8.32
CA TRP A 250 -15.73 6.48 -7.44
C TRP A 250 -15.98 5.10 -6.81
N GLU A 251 -16.19 5.05 -5.50
CA GLU A 251 -16.58 3.84 -4.77
C GLU A 251 -18.11 3.79 -4.68
N GLN A 252 -18.74 2.84 -5.38
CA GLN A 252 -20.20 2.71 -5.48
C GLN A 252 -20.86 4.05 -5.90
N GLY A 253 -21.77 4.62 -5.10
CA GLY A 253 -22.38 5.93 -5.32
C GLY A 253 -21.53 7.15 -4.91
N SER A 254 -20.37 6.95 -4.29
CA SER A 254 -19.53 8.03 -3.75
C SER A 254 -18.39 8.43 -4.69
N THR A 255 -18.25 9.73 -4.91
CA THR A 255 -17.07 10.35 -5.55
C THR A 255 -15.81 10.09 -4.71
N GLY A 256 -14.69 9.78 -5.36
CA GLY A 256 -13.39 9.94 -4.74
C GLY A 256 -13.06 11.42 -4.46
N PHE A 257 -12.08 11.67 -3.60
CA PHE A 257 -11.58 13.01 -3.29
C PHE A 257 -10.09 12.98 -2.90
N PHE A 258 -9.42 14.11 -3.11
CA PHE A 258 -8.03 14.32 -2.74
C PHE A 258 -7.89 14.82 -1.30
N ARG A 259 -6.88 14.33 -0.58
CA ARG A 259 -6.42 14.91 0.68
C ARG A 259 -4.89 14.73 0.86
N LEU A 260 -4.35 15.30 1.94
CA LEU A 260 -3.04 14.84 2.44
C LEU A 260 -3.14 13.36 2.86
N PRO A 261 -2.09 12.55 2.63
CA PRO A 261 -2.01 11.21 3.20
C PRO A 261 -2.05 11.26 4.73
N THR A 262 -2.51 10.19 5.37
CA THR A 262 -2.20 9.98 6.79
C THR A 262 -0.76 9.52 6.95
N GLU A 263 -0.25 9.51 8.18
CA GLU A 263 1.14 9.14 8.47
C GLU A 263 1.43 7.67 8.09
N GLU A 264 0.48 6.77 8.34
CA GLU A 264 0.54 5.35 7.96
C GLU A 264 0.36 5.13 6.46
N GLU A 265 -0.55 5.85 5.78
CA GLU A 265 -0.67 5.80 4.32
C GLU A 265 0.59 6.30 3.62
N TRP A 266 1.20 7.36 4.16
CA TRP A 266 2.47 7.89 3.67
C TRP A 266 3.58 6.87 3.83
N GLU A 267 3.76 6.31 5.03
CA GLU A 267 4.85 5.37 5.30
C GLU A 267 4.66 4.02 4.58
N PHE A 268 3.45 3.48 4.55
CA PHE A 268 3.15 2.24 3.84
C PHE A 268 3.45 2.37 2.35
N ALA A 269 3.00 3.46 1.71
CA ALA A 269 3.34 3.74 0.32
C ALA A 269 4.84 3.96 0.12
N ALA A 270 5.50 4.75 0.99
CA ALA A 270 6.93 5.03 0.90
C ALA A 270 7.80 3.77 1.02
N ARG A 271 7.45 2.81 1.89
CA ARG A 271 8.12 1.50 2.00
C ARG A 271 7.98 0.64 0.74
N GLY A 272 6.97 0.87 -0.08
CA GLY A 272 6.64 0.07 -1.28
C GLY A 272 5.39 -0.80 -1.12
N GLY A 273 4.47 -0.42 -0.25
CA GLY A 273 3.21 -1.13 0.02
C GLY A 273 3.43 -2.53 0.61
N VAL A 274 2.51 -3.45 0.31
CA VAL A 274 2.57 -4.85 0.78
C VAL A 274 3.85 -5.58 0.35
N ASN A 275 4.44 -5.21 -0.78
CA ASN A 275 5.69 -5.78 -1.30
C ASN A 275 6.91 -5.29 -0.50
N GLY A 276 6.84 -4.09 0.08
CA GLY A 276 7.93 -3.42 0.77
C GLY A 276 7.89 -3.51 2.29
N ILE A 277 6.70 -3.62 2.91
CA ILE A 277 6.54 -3.62 4.37
C ILE A 277 7.23 -4.82 5.06
N ALA A 278 7.46 -5.92 4.33
CA ALA A 278 8.23 -7.07 4.80
C ALA A 278 9.73 -6.76 5.01
N VAL A 279 10.23 -5.65 4.47
CA VAL A 279 11.61 -5.18 4.60
C VAL A 279 11.64 -3.98 5.55
N LEU A 280 11.87 -4.24 6.84
CA LEU A 280 11.91 -3.24 7.91
C LEU A 280 13.22 -2.40 7.91
N GLY A 281 13.61 -1.87 6.74
CA GLY A 281 14.74 -0.97 6.59
C GLY A 281 14.37 0.51 6.80
N PRO A 282 15.37 1.40 7.03
CA PRO A 282 15.16 2.86 7.05
C PRO A 282 15.02 3.46 5.63
N LEU A 283 15.47 2.74 4.61
CA LEU A 283 15.38 3.10 3.19
C LEU A 283 14.34 2.19 2.49
N HIS A 284 13.74 2.69 1.40
CA HIS A 284 12.82 1.87 0.60
C HIS A 284 13.60 0.90 -0.30
N SER A 285 12.97 -0.21 -0.69
CA SER A 285 13.55 -1.09 -1.72
C SER A 285 13.33 -0.51 -3.11
N VAL A 286 14.33 -0.67 -3.99
CA VAL A 286 14.27 -0.28 -5.41
C VAL A 286 14.31 -1.52 -6.30
N THR A 287 13.84 -1.39 -7.54
CA THR A 287 13.99 -2.47 -8.54
C THR A 287 15.38 -2.42 -9.15
N ASP A 288 16.10 -3.53 -9.10
CA ASP A 288 17.38 -3.70 -9.77
C ASP A 288 17.20 -3.74 -11.30
N PRO A 289 17.82 -2.83 -12.09
CA PRO A 289 17.58 -2.75 -13.52
C PRO A 289 18.06 -3.95 -14.34
N ALA A 290 18.99 -4.76 -13.82
CA ALA A 290 19.58 -5.90 -14.54
C ALA A 290 18.80 -7.21 -14.32
N SER A 291 18.25 -7.40 -13.11
CA SER A 291 17.54 -8.61 -12.70
C SER A 291 16.02 -8.43 -12.56
N GLY A 292 15.52 -7.20 -12.48
CA GLY A 292 14.11 -6.90 -12.23
C GLY A 292 13.65 -7.20 -10.80
N ARG A 293 14.55 -7.51 -9.87
CA ARG A 293 14.24 -7.92 -8.49
C ARG A 293 14.39 -6.75 -7.51
N ALA A 294 13.69 -6.80 -6.39
CA ALA A 294 13.87 -5.84 -5.31
C ALA A 294 15.29 -5.92 -4.72
N ARG A 295 15.91 -4.76 -4.44
CA ARG A 295 17.18 -4.63 -3.73
C ARG A 295 17.15 -3.44 -2.76
N THR A 296 18.02 -3.48 -1.75
CA THR A 296 18.34 -2.32 -0.94
C THR A 296 19.20 -1.33 -1.76
N PRO A 297 18.84 -0.03 -1.81
CA PRO A 297 19.65 1.01 -2.43
C PRO A 297 20.72 1.55 -1.47
N GLU A 298 21.73 2.22 -2.02
CA GLU A 298 22.47 3.23 -1.27
C GLU A 298 21.64 4.52 -1.18
N LEU A 299 21.73 5.27 -0.07
CA LEU A 299 20.96 6.51 0.14
C LEU A 299 21.10 7.53 -1.01
N LYS A 300 22.30 7.63 -1.61
CA LYS A 300 22.60 8.51 -2.76
C LYS A 300 21.84 8.15 -4.05
N GLU A 301 21.29 6.94 -4.15
CA GLU A 301 20.51 6.50 -5.32
C GLU A 301 19.04 6.93 -5.24
N ILE A 302 18.55 7.23 -4.04
CA ILE A 302 17.13 7.46 -3.74
C ILE A 302 16.81 8.83 -3.12
N ALA A 303 17.83 9.57 -2.67
CA ALA A 303 17.64 10.81 -1.92
C ALA A 303 18.56 11.95 -2.38
N ASN A 304 17.98 13.15 -2.46
CA ASN A 304 18.74 14.40 -2.52
C ASN A 304 19.20 14.82 -1.12
N LEU A 305 20.52 14.77 -0.86
CA LEU A 305 21.13 15.04 0.45
C LEU A 305 21.89 16.38 0.51
N GLY A 306 21.60 17.34 -0.37
CA GLY A 306 22.26 18.65 -0.26
C GLY A 306 21.94 19.66 -1.34
N ARG A 307 22.63 20.80 -1.25
CA ARG A 307 22.50 21.92 -2.19
C ARG A 307 22.81 21.49 -3.62
N THR A 308 21.86 21.72 -4.52
CA THR A 308 22.03 21.43 -5.93
C THR A 308 22.96 22.45 -6.59
N ARG A 309 23.30 22.23 -7.87
CA ARG A 309 24.10 23.18 -8.68
C ARG A 309 23.34 24.49 -8.89
N GLY A 310 23.58 25.45 -8.01
CA GLY A 310 22.94 26.77 -8.03
C GLY A 310 22.73 27.36 -6.64
N GLY A 311 22.80 26.53 -5.59
CA GLY A 311 22.55 26.95 -4.21
C GLY A 311 21.11 26.76 -3.75
N GLU A 312 20.23 26.27 -4.63
CA GLU A 312 18.89 25.77 -4.30
C GLU A 312 19.00 24.62 -3.30
N THR A 313 18.05 24.55 -2.38
CA THR A 313 17.98 23.48 -1.37
C THR A 313 17.32 22.22 -1.92
N VAL A 314 16.31 22.35 -2.79
CA VAL A 314 15.62 21.20 -3.42
C VAL A 314 16.12 20.94 -4.84
N ALA A 315 15.86 19.73 -5.34
CA ALA A 315 16.12 19.30 -6.71
C ALA A 315 14.80 19.12 -7.47
N GLY A 316 14.91 18.96 -8.80
CA GLY A 316 13.76 18.63 -9.63
C GLY A 316 13.20 17.25 -9.29
N VAL A 317 11.88 17.15 -9.10
CA VAL A 317 11.17 15.94 -8.68
C VAL A 317 11.47 14.76 -9.62
N GLY A 318 11.49 13.55 -9.09
CA GLY A 318 11.81 12.30 -9.79
C GLY A 318 13.28 12.18 -10.18
N GLY A 319 14.18 12.86 -9.46
CA GLY A 319 15.61 12.93 -9.80
C GLY A 319 16.40 11.67 -9.44
N TYR A 320 15.81 10.77 -8.66
CA TYR A 320 16.41 9.60 -8.02
C TYR A 320 15.57 8.34 -8.31
N LEU A 321 16.07 7.16 -7.94
CA LEU A 321 15.32 5.91 -8.14
C LEU A 321 14.02 5.90 -7.32
N PRO A 322 12.89 5.43 -7.88
CA PRO A 322 11.66 5.26 -7.15
C PRO A 322 11.67 3.97 -6.32
N ASN A 323 10.74 3.89 -5.36
CA ASN A 323 10.48 2.66 -4.64
C ASN A 323 9.77 1.59 -5.50
N LEU A 324 9.47 0.42 -4.92
CA LEU A 324 8.81 -0.70 -5.62
C LEU A 324 7.42 -0.38 -6.22
N LEU A 325 6.77 0.72 -5.83
CA LEU A 325 5.50 1.17 -6.42
C LEU A 325 5.72 2.16 -7.58
N GLY A 326 6.95 2.64 -7.82
CA GLY A 326 7.19 3.73 -8.75
C GLY A 326 6.93 5.11 -8.15
N ILE A 327 7.00 5.24 -6.81
CA ILE A 327 6.87 6.52 -6.09
C ILE A 327 8.28 7.08 -5.82
N PHE A 328 8.51 8.30 -6.30
CA PHE A 328 9.77 9.03 -6.24
C PHE A 328 9.87 9.92 -5.00
N ASP A 329 11.10 10.30 -4.64
CA ASP A 329 11.42 11.33 -3.64
C ASP A 329 10.85 11.09 -2.23
N THR A 330 10.56 9.84 -1.87
CA THR A 330 10.05 9.46 -0.53
C THR A 330 11.12 9.48 0.57
N VAL A 331 12.36 9.86 0.24
CA VAL A 331 13.44 10.11 1.19
C VAL A 331 14.22 11.34 0.73
N GLY A 332 14.26 12.38 1.56
CA GLY A 332 14.93 13.65 1.23
C GLY A 332 14.13 14.53 0.25
N ASN A 333 14.84 15.30 -0.58
CA ASN A 333 14.29 16.39 -1.38
C ASN A 333 13.47 17.41 -0.56
N ALA A 334 12.13 17.42 -0.62
CA ALA A 334 11.27 18.19 0.27
C ALA A 334 10.49 17.27 1.24
N SER A 335 10.38 17.71 2.49
CA SER A 335 9.65 16.97 3.53
C SER A 335 8.15 17.21 3.38
N GLU A 336 7.35 16.15 3.45
CA GLU A 336 5.95 16.20 3.02
C GLU A 336 4.97 16.32 4.19
N LEU A 337 4.07 17.31 4.11
CA LEU A 337 2.92 17.43 5.03
C LEU A 337 1.99 16.22 4.93
N VAL A 338 1.65 15.63 6.07
CA VAL A 338 0.57 14.64 6.22
C VAL A 338 -0.63 15.25 6.95
N HIS A 339 -1.73 14.50 7.03
CA HIS A 339 -2.96 14.95 7.68
C HIS A 339 -2.88 14.96 9.21
N ASP A 340 -1.99 14.14 9.77
CA ASP A 340 -1.87 13.88 11.20
C ASP A 340 -1.21 15.01 11.99
N LEU A 341 -1.58 15.06 13.27
CA LEU A 341 -0.95 15.91 14.26
C LEU A 341 0.18 15.17 14.96
N PHE A 342 1.25 15.89 15.28
CA PHE A 342 2.46 15.32 15.83
C PHE A 342 2.25 14.77 17.24
N GLY A 343 2.83 13.61 17.49
CA GLY A 343 2.84 12.96 18.80
C GLY A 343 4.14 12.19 18.97
N LEU A 344 4.77 12.30 20.14
CA LEU A 344 5.90 11.44 20.49
C LEU A 344 5.44 9.99 20.57
N VAL A 345 6.29 9.06 20.17
CA VAL A 345 6.08 7.62 20.32
C VAL A 345 6.69 7.17 21.65
N ARG A 346 5.91 6.47 22.47
CA ARG A 346 6.36 5.76 23.66
C ARG A 346 6.56 4.28 23.31
N PRO A 347 7.29 3.49 24.14
CA PRO A 347 7.45 2.05 23.91
C PRO A 347 6.14 1.23 23.89
N ASP A 348 5.04 1.77 24.41
CA ASP A 348 3.73 1.10 24.53
C ASP A 348 2.67 1.60 23.54
N ARG A 349 2.81 2.83 22.99
CA ARG A 349 1.82 3.53 22.14
C ARG A 349 2.31 4.92 21.77
N GLU A 350 1.54 5.68 20.99
CA GLU A 350 1.71 7.13 20.91
C GLU A 350 1.46 7.83 22.26
N HIS A 351 2.16 8.95 22.46
CA HIS A 351 2.01 9.84 23.59
C HIS A 351 0.75 10.70 23.43
N GLY A 352 -0.11 10.73 24.45
CA GLY A 352 -1.39 11.45 24.42
C GLY A 352 -1.30 12.98 24.46
N ALA A 353 -0.18 13.58 24.04
CA ALA A 353 -0.05 15.02 23.83
C ALA A 353 0.11 15.26 22.33
N THR A 354 -0.85 15.99 21.77
CA THR A 354 -0.97 16.26 20.34
C THR A 354 -0.44 17.65 20.04
N GLY A 355 0.53 17.73 19.13
CA GLY A 355 1.28 18.94 18.78
C GLY A 355 0.84 19.56 17.45
N GLY A 356 1.82 20.06 16.70
CA GLY A 356 1.65 20.65 15.37
C GLY A 356 1.41 19.64 14.26
N MET A 357 1.70 20.03 13.02
CA MET A 357 1.56 19.19 11.83
C MET A 357 2.81 18.32 11.64
N VAL A 358 2.64 17.09 11.16
CA VAL A 358 3.78 16.22 10.86
C VAL A 358 4.29 16.44 9.43
N LEU A 359 5.61 16.46 9.29
CA LEU A 359 6.34 16.30 8.04
C LEU A 359 7.03 14.93 7.98
N ARG A 360 7.02 14.28 6.81
CA ARG A 360 7.59 12.95 6.57
C ARG A 360 8.72 12.94 5.55
N GLY A 361 9.45 11.82 5.46
CA GLY A 361 10.54 11.55 4.51
C GLY A 361 11.87 12.28 4.75
N GLY A 362 11.86 13.31 5.60
CA GLY A 362 12.98 14.25 5.70
C GLY A 362 13.09 15.12 4.45
N ASN A 363 14.15 15.90 4.35
CA ASN A 363 14.40 16.84 3.26
C ASN A 363 15.91 16.95 3.01
N SER A 364 16.32 17.71 2.00
CA SER A 364 17.72 17.92 1.62
C SER A 364 18.62 18.59 2.66
N LEU A 365 18.07 19.05 3.78
CA LEU A 365 18.80 19.60 4.93
C LEU A 365 18.81 18.64 6.13
N THR A 366 18.16 17.48 6.01
CA THR A 366 18.09 16.46 7.06
C THR A 366 19.41 15.66 7.08
N PRO A 367 20.09 15.51 8.23
CA PRO A 367 21.36 14.80 8.29
C PRO A 367 21.25 13.33 7.89
N ASP A 368 22.23 12.82 7.14
CA ASP A 368 22.36 11.44 6.69
C ASP A 368 22.22 10.39 7.81
N THR A 369 22.55 10.77 9.06
CA THR A 369 22.45 9.90 10.25
C THR A 369 21.04 9.69 10.77
N VAL A 370 20.05 10.49 10.33
CA VAL A 370 18.66 10.41 10.79
C VAL A 370 17.63 10.48 9.67
N ILE A 371 18.04 10.67 8.41
CA ILE A 371 17.15 10.67 7.25
C ILE A 371 16.68 9.26 6.89
N GLY A 372 15.46 9.15 6.38
CA GLY A 372 14.84 7.87 6.00
C GLY A 372 13.33 7.97 6.01
N ILE A 373 12.66 6.86 5.68
CA ILE A 373 11.19 6.80 5.62
C ILE A 373 10.58 7.16 6.99
N ALA A 374 11.15 6.64 8.09
CA ALA A 374 10.67 6.89 9.44
C ALA A 374 10.92 8.33 9.94
N HIS A 375 11.61 9.18 9.17
CA HIS A 375 11.93 10.53 9.59
C HIS A 375 10.69 11.41 9.76
N ARG A 376 10.49 11.94 10.97
CA ARG A 376 9.37 12.83 11.34
C ARG A 376 9.92 14.16 11.82
N GLN A 377 9.31 15.26 11.36
CA GLN A 377 9.53 16.61 11.90
C GLN A 377 8.17 17.21 12.28
N GLU A 378 8.16 18.09 13.28
CA GLU A 378 6.97 18.84 13.70
C GLU A 378 7.06 20.28 13.19
N VAL A 379 5.99 20.78 12.58
CA VAL A 379 5.82 22.21 12.26
C VAL A 379 4.55 22.72 12.97
N PRO A 380 4.63 23.75 13.81
CA PRO A 380 3.45 24.28 14.49
C PRO A 380 2.50 24.93 13.47
N PRO A 381 1.18 25.01 13.73
CA PRO A 381 0.26 25.69 12.81
C PRO A 381 0.55 27.19 12.68
N PHE A 382 1.10 27.80 13.73
CA PHE A 382 1.54 29.19 13.81
C PHE A 382 2.79 29.31 14.67
N ASP A 383 3.65 30.26 14.34
CA ASP A 383 4.76 30.73 15.18
C ASP A 383 4.75 32.27 15.29
N VAL A 384 5.83 32.85 15.83
CA VAL A 384 5.97 34.31 16.03
C VAL A 384 6.03 35.13 14.72
N SER A 385 6.18 34.49 13.57
CA SER A 385 6.26 35.08 12.23
C SER A 385 4.99 34.91 11.40
N GLY A 386 4.01 34.12 11.88
CA GLY A 386 2.73 33.88 11.19
C GLY A 386 2.39 32.41 11.11
N GLU A 387 1.78 31.98 10.01
CA GLU A 387 1.54 30.55 9.72
C GLU A 387 2.86 29.79 9.72
N GLY A 388 2.91 28.65 10.41
CA GLY A 388 4.11 27.83 10.46
C GLY A 388 4.43 27.22 9.11
N ARG A 389 5.68 27.40 8.67
CA ARG A 389 6.20 27.03 7.35
C ARG A 389 7.62 26.50 7.49
N SER A 390 8.03 25.63 6.58
CA SER A 390 9.44 25.26 6.40
C SER A 390 9.84 25.50 4.94
N PRO A 391 10.98 26.17 4.66
CA PRO A 391 11.41 26.48 3.28
C PRO A 391 11.61 25.25 2.38
N VAL A 392 11.71 24.06 2.98
CA VAL A 392 11.87 22.76 2.31
C VAL A 392 10.75 21.78 2.66
N ALA A 393 9.62 22.27 3.19
CA ALA A 393 8.40 21.49 3.31
C ALA A 393 7.45 21.76 2.15
N GLY A 394 6.95 20.67 1.55
CA GLY A 394 5.93 20.66 0.52
C GLY A 394 4.78 19.72 0.92
N MET A 395 4.11 19.15 -0.07
CA MET A 395 3.01 18.21 0.14
C MET A 395 3.00 17.13 -0.95
N ARG A 396 2.32 16.02 -0.67
CA ARG A 396 1.90 15.02 -1.65
C ARG A 396 0.42 14.77 -1.45
N VAL A 397 -0.29 14.41 -2.52
CA VAL A 397 -1.73 14.15 -2.45
C VAL A 397 -2.02 12.66 -2.58
N VAL A 398 -3.00 12.20 -1.80
CA VAL A 398 -3.66 10.91 -2.01
C VAL A 398 -5.08 11.13 -2.48
N LEU A 399 -5.59 10.16 -3.24
CA LEU A 399 -6.96 10.09 -3.71
C LEU A 399 -7.62 8.86 -3.08
N THR A 400 -8.66 9.13 -2.31
CA THR A 400 -9.41 8.16 -1.50
C THR A 400 -10.92 8.36 -1.74
N SER A 401 -11.78 7.67 -0.99
CA SER A 401 -13.24 7.79 -1.08
C SER A 401 -13.86 7.75 0.33
N PRO A 402 -15.08 8.29 0.54
CA PRO A 402 -15.79 8.10 1.81
C PRO A 402 -15.93 6.61 2.15
N VAL A 403 -15.51 6.22 3.35
CA VAL A 403 -15.59 4.83 3.84
C VAL A 403 -17.05 4.40 4.00
N ILE A 404 -17.92 5.31 4.45
CA ILE A 404 -19.37 5.16 4.36
C ILE A 404 -19.79 5.60 2.95
N SER A 405 -19.72 4.65 2.01
CA SER A 405 -20.09 4.88 0.62
C SER A 405 -21.60 5.08 0.47
N ARG A 406 -21.99 5.72 -0.63
CA ARG A 406 -23.38 5.92 -1.04
C ARG A 406 -23.82 4.85 -2.03
N GLY A 407 -25.14 4.68 -2.17
CA GLY A 407 -25.71 3.57 -2.95
C GLY A 407 -25.84 3.84 -4.45
N TYR A 408 -26.55 2.93 -5.11
CA TYR A 408 -27.10 3.13 -6.44
C TYR A 408 -28.60 3.46 -6.34
N ASP A 409 -29.14 4.16 -7.33
CA ASP A 409 -30.59 4.30 -7.51
C ASP A 409 -31.22 2.96 -7.96
N PRO A 410 -32.56 2.81 -7.91
CA PRO A 410 -33.24 1.59 -8.38
C PRO A 410 -33.07 1.28 -9.89
N SER A 411 -32.47 2.18 -10.67
CA SER A 411 -32.14 1.99 -12.09
C SER A 411 -30.69 1.52 -12.31
N GLY A 412 -29.88 1.45 -11.24
CA GLY A 412 -28.46 1.11 -11.30
C GLY A 412 -27.50 2.29 -11.52
N ASN A 413 -27.98 3.54 -11.46
CA ASN A 413 -27.12 4.72 -11.55
C ASN A 413 -26.51 5.06 -10.18
N ARG A 414 -25.35 5.72 -10.16
CA ARG A 414 -24.71 6.16 -8.90
C ARG A 414 -25.57 7.24 -8.22
N ALA A 415 -25.85 7.11 -6.91
CA ALA A 415 -26.71 8.02 -6.17
C ALA A 415 -26.04 8.46 -4.86
N SER A 416 -25.38 9.63 -4.89
CA SER A 416 -24.59 10.18 -3.78
C SER A 416 -25.43 10.69 -2.59
N ASP A 417 -26.75 10.75 -2.73
CA ASP A 417 -27.73 11.14 -1.72
C ASP A 417 -28.41 9.94 -1.04
N LEU A 418 -28.37 8.74 -1.64
CA LEU A 418 -29.04 7.55 -1.12
C LEU A 418 -28.17 6.74 -0.13
N PRO A 419 -28.77 6.08 0.88
CA PRO A 419 -28.10 5.05 1.69
C PRO A 419 -27.53 3.92 0.83
N ASN A 420 -26.64 3.11 1.41
CA ASN A 420 -26.10 1.91 0.76
C ASN A 420 -26.48 0.65 1.57
N PRO A 421 -27.62 0.01 1.27
CA PRO A 421 -28.05 -1.21 1.97
C PRO A 421 -27.08 -2.40 1.81
N GLU A 422 -26.27 -2.41 0.74
CA GLU A 422 -25.24 -3.43 0.56
C GLU A 422 -24.08 -3.23 1.54
N LEU A 423 -23.62 -1.98 1.69
CA LEU A 423 -22.62 -1.59 2.69
C LEU A 423 -23.10 -1.95 4.11
N GLU A 424 -24.33 -1.58 4.46
CA GLU A 424 -24.91 -1.84 5.78
C GLU A 424 -24.92 -3.35 6.08
N ARG A 425 -25.47 -4.17 5.17
CA ARG A 425 -25.44 -5.64 5.26
C ARG A 425 -24.02 -6.20 5.38
N LYS A 426 -23.07 -5.69 4.58
CA LYS A 426 -21.69 -6.19 4.55
C LYS A 426 -20.88 -5.79 5.77
N ILE A 427 -21.17 -4.64 6.39
CA ILE A 427 -20.63 -4.26 7.70
C ILE A 427 -21.16 -5.21 8.77
N GLU A 428 -22.46 -5.54 8.77
CA GLU A 428 -22.99 -6.53 9.72
C GLU A 428 -22.40 -7.94 9.52
N GLU A 429 -22.21 -8.39 8.27
CA GLU A 429 -21.53 -9.67 7.96
C GLU A 429 -20.10 -9.66 8.50
N SER A 430 -19.32 -8.61 8.16
CA SER A 430 -17.94 -8.43 8.64
C SER A 430 -17.86 -8.40 10.17
N LEU A 431 -18.80 -7.71 10.84
CA LEU A 431 -18.84 -7.63 12.30
C LEU A 431 -19.14 -9.01 12.90
N ARG A 432 -20.14 -9.74 12.38
CA ARG A 432 -20.49 -11.10 12.85
C ARG A 432 -19.30 -12.04 12.74
N GLU A 433 -18.49 -11.95 11.70
CA GLU A 433 -17.28 -12.74 11.50
C GLU A 433 -16.14 -12.32 12.44
N LEU A 434 -15.84 -11.02 12.55
CA LEU A 434 -14.80 -10.47 13.42
C LEU A 434 -15.02 -10.85 14.88
N VAL A 435 -16.27 -10.74 15.35
CA VAL A 435 -16.62 -11.04 16.74
C VAL A 435 -17.01 -12.50 16.95
N ALA A 436 -16.97 -13.37 15.93
CA ALA A 436 -17.39 -14.77 16.04
C ALA A 436 -16.59 -15.50 17.13
N VAL A 437 -17.28 -16.25 18.00
CA VAL A 437 -16.61 -16.99 19.08
C VAL A 437 -15.94 -18.22 18.47
N ARG A 438 -14.64 -18.10 18.19
CA ARG A 438 -13.83 -19.22 17.66
C ARG A 438 -13.62 -20.29 18.72
N SER A 439 -13.46 -21.54 18.29
CA SER A 439 -13.28 -22.72 19.16
C SER A 439 -12.01 -22.60 20.03
N THR A 440 -12.19 -22.04 21.21
CA THR A 440 -11.17 -21.66 22.18
C THR A 440 -11.58 -22.11 23.58
N ALA A 441 -10.62 -22.18 24.52
CA ALA A 441 -10.97 -22.42 25.91
C ALA A 441 -11.97 -21.35 26.41
N GLY A 442 -13.09 -21.79 26.97
CA GLY A 442 -14.17 -20.91 27.40
C GLY A 442 -15.09 -20.36 26.29
N ALA A 443 -14.94 -20.77 25.03
CA ALA A 443 -15.82 -20.35 23.92
C ALA A 443 -17.31 -20.52 24.27
N SER A 444 -17.70 -21.73 24.70
CA SER A 444 -19.08 -22.06 25.08
C SER A 444 -19.66 -21.16 26.18
N PHE A 445 -18.84 -20.66 27.10
CA PHE A 445 -19.26 -19.74 28.15
C PHE A 445 -19.50 -18.31 27.60
N ARG A 446 -18.72 -17.88 26.61
CA ARG A 446 -18.86 -16.57 25.97
C ARG A 446 -20.03 -16.57 24.98
N ASP A 447 -20.28 -17.70 24.30
CA ASP A 447 -21.52 -17.96 23.55
C ASP A 447 -22.76 -17.91 24.46
N GLU A 448 -22.73 -18.59 25.60
CA GLU A 448 -23.81 -18.55 26.59
C GLU A 448 -24.08 -17.13 27.10
N ALA A 449 -23.02 -16.37 27.43
CA ALA A 449 -23.13 -14.98 27.85
C ALA A 449 -23.76 -14.09 26.76
N ARG A 450 -23.41 -14.27 25.47
CA ARG A 450 -24.03 -13.53 24.36
C ARG A 450 -25.51 -13.85 24.18
N ASN A 451 -25.87 -15.13 24.23
CA ASN A 451 -27.26 -15.56 24.11
C ASN A 451 -28.11 -14.98 25.24
N LEU A 452 -27.60 -14.95 26.47
CA LEU A 452 -28.26 -14.32 27.62
C LEU A 452 -28.41 -12.80 27.45
N LEU A 453 -27.38 -12.10 26.95
CA LEU A 453 -27.45 -10.65 26.70
C LEU A 453 -28.44 -10.29 25.58
N SER A 454 -28.50 -11.09 24.51
CA SER A 454 -29.44 -10.91 23.39
C SER A 454 -30.89 -11.16 23.82
N GLN A 455 -31.13 -12.20 24.63
CA GLN A 455 -32.43 -12.43 25.27
C GLN A 455 -32.81 -11.24 26.16
N LEU A 456 -31.90 -10.79 27.03
CA LEU A 456 -32.15 -9.65 27.92
C LEU A 456 -32.42 -8.34 27.15
N GLN A 457 -31.72 -8.06 26.04
CA GLN A 457 -32.03 -6.94 25.14
C GLN A 457 -33.45 -7.05 24.59
N THR A 458 -33.83 -8.23 24.10
CA THR A 458 -35.16 -8.50 23.53
C THR A 458 -36.26 -8.29 24.59
N ASP A 459 -36.06 -8.82 25.80
CA ASP A 459 -36.99 -8.70 26.92
C ASP A 459 -37.14 -7.25 27.40
N LEU A 460 -36.03 -6.50 27.53
CA LEU A 460 -36.06 -5.08 27.93
C LEU A 460 -36.76 -4.20 26.88
N SER A 461 -36.53 -4.47 25.59
CA SER A 461 -37.22 -3.79 24.49
C SER A 461 -38.71 -4.11 24.45
N ALA A 462 -39.10 -5.37 24.70
CA ALA A 462 -40.51 -5.76 24.80
C ALA A 462 -41.21 -5.19 26.06
N ALA A 463 -40.47 -4.99 27.15
CA ALA A 463 -41.00 -4.52 28.43
C ALA A 463 -41.14 -2.99 28.56
N ASN A 464 -40.73 -2.19 27.54
CA ASN A 464 -40.57 -0.74 27.65
C ASN A 464 -39.75 -0.32 28.90
N ALA A 465 -38.70 -1.09 29.20
CA ALA A 465 -37.86 -0.84 30.38
C ALA A 465 -37.11 0.50 30.27
N GLY A 466 -36.82 1.14 31.41
CA GLY A 466 -36.21 2.47 31.44
C GLY A 466 -34.84 2.52 30.77
N VAL A 467 -34.57 3.63 30.05
CA VAL A 467 -33.39 3.85 29.17
C VAL A 467 -32.05 3.36 29.74
N ALA A 468 -31.80 3.58 31.03
CA ALA A 468 -30.56 3.17 31.70
C ALA A 468 -30.30 1.64 31.66
N SER A 469 -31.34 0.82 31.63
CA SER A 469 -31.22 -0.65 31.55
C SER A 469 -30.74 -1.12 30.17
N ALA A 470 -31.31 -0.56 29.09
CA ALA A 470 -30.87 -0.83 27.72
C ALA A 470 -29.42 -0.35 27.48
N GLU A 471 -29.06 0.83 27.99
CA GLU A 471 -27.69 1.37 27.92
C GLU A 471 -26.67 0.49 28.66
N GLN A 472 -27.04 -0.09 29.80
CA GLN A 472 -26.18 -1.04 30.53
C GLN A 472 -25.95 -2.31 29.73
N VAL A 473 -27.00 -2.94 29.18
CA VAL A 473 -26.83 -4.17 28.38
C VAL A 473 -26.05 -3.88 27.09
N SER A 474 -26.32 -2.76 26.41
CA SER A 474 -25.53 -2.33 25.24
C SER A 474 -24.03 -2.19 25.57
N ARG A 475 -23.66 -1.57 26.71
CA ARG A 475 -22.25 -1.47 27.12
C ARG A 475 -21.60 -2.82 27.34
N VAL A 476 -22.30 -3.77 27.96
CA VAL A 476 -21.78 -5.13 28.19
C VAL A 476 -21.63 -5.88 26.86
N THR A 477 -22.58 -5.75 25.94
CA THR A 477 -22.50 -6.31 24.58
C THR A 477 -21.28 -5.76 23.84
N THR A 478 -21.10 -4.44 23.76
CA THR A 478 -19.94 -3.83 23.09
C THR A 478 -18.61 -4.21 23.73
N ALA A 479 -18.53 -4.31 25.06
CA ALA A 479 -17.32 -4.78 25.74
C ALA A 479 -16.98 -6.25 25.41
N LEU A 480 -18.00 -7.11 25.25
CA LEU A 480 -17.83 -8.50 24.87
C LEU A 480 -17.49 -8.67 23.37
N GLU A 481 -18.01 -7.81 22.50
CA GLU A 481 -17.63 -7.73 21.09
C GLU A 481 -16.17 -7.29 20.94
N GLN A 482 -15.75 -6.22 21.64
CA GLN A 482 -14.35 -5.77 21.70
C GLN A 482 -13.43 -6.87 22.25
N SER A 483 -13.86 -7.60 23.27
CA SER A 483 -13.09 -8.72 23.84
C SER A 483 -12.91 -9.87 22.82
N GLU A 484 -13.96 -10.31 22.13
CA GLU A 484 -13.82 -11.38 21.13
C GLU A 484 -13.00 -10.92 19.92
N ALA A 485 -13.19 -9.69 19.44
CA ALA A 485 -12.40 -9.13 18.34
C ALA A 485 -10.90 -9.13 18.69
N ALA A 486 -10.53 -8.59 19.85
CA ALA A 486 -9.14 -8.58 20.32
C ALA A 486 -8.56 -9.98 20.54
N ILE A 487 -9.35 -10.94 21.05
CA ILE A 487 -8.94 -12.35 21.18
C ILE A 487 -8.70 -12.98 19.79
N ASN A 488 -9.58 -12.72 18.83
CA ASN A 488 -9.48 -13.24 17.47
C ASN A 488 -8.29 -12.64 16.72
N GLU A 489 -8.10 -11.32 16.76
CA GLU A 489 -6.94 -10.61 16.18
C GLU A 489 -5.63 -11.11 16.77
N ALA A 490 -5.51 -11.18 18.11
CA ALA A 490 -4.34 -11.71 18.79
C ALA A 490 -4.05 -13.17 18.39
N ARG A 491 -5.10 -13.99 18.19
CA ARG A 491 -4.95 -15.38 17.76
C ARG A 491 -4.51 -15.51 16.30
N VAL A 492 -5.01 -14.66 15.41
CA VAL A 492 -4.57 -14.59 14.01
C VAL A 492 -3.10 -14.15 13.94
N ALA A 493 -2.72 -13.12 14.70
CA ALA A 493 -1.34 -12.66 14.80
C ALA A 493 -0.40 -13.74 15.36
N GLU A 494 -0.81 -14.45 16.43
CA GLU A 494 -0.05 -15.57 17.00
C GLU A 494 0.16 -16.70 15.99
N ILE A 495 -0.89 -17.09 15.26
CA ILE A 495 -0.79 -18.13 14.22
C ILE A 495 0.14 -17.66 13.11
N ARG A 496 -0.02 -16.44 12.59
CA ARG A 496 0.84 -15.88 11.54
C ARG A 496 2.32 -15.83 11.97
N ALA A 497 2.60 -15.38 13.19
CA ALA A 497 3.94 -15.36 13.76
C ALA A 497 4.54 -16.78 13.92
N ARG A 498 3.74 -17.77 14.34
CA ARG A 498 4.19 -19.18 14.44
C ARG A 498 4.46 -19.81 13.08
N VAL A 499 3.61 -19.57 12.08
CA VAL A 499 3.86 -20.03 10.68
C VAL A 499 5.15 -19.42 10.15
N ARG A 500 5.35 -18.11 10.36
CA ARG A 500 6.58 -17.41 9.97
C ARG A 500 7.82 -17.99 10.66
N SER A 501 7.78 -18.12 11.99
CA SER A 501 8.88 -18.69 12.78
C SER A 501 9.23 -20.13 12.36
N ALA A 502 8.22 -20.96 12.04
CA ALA A 502 8.45 -22.32 11.57
C ALA A 502 9.17 -22.37 10.21
N VAL A 503 8.76 -21.55 9.23
CA VAL A 503 9.39 -21.54 7.90
C VAL A 503 10.79 -20.90 7.92
N ASP A 504 10.99 -19.85 8.74
CA ASP A 504 12.31 -19.24 8.98
C ASP A 504 13.27 -20.24 9.68
N GLY A 505 12.77 -21.00 10.66
CA GLY A 505 13.53 -22.06 11.34
C GLY A 505 14.00 -23.16 10.39
N ILE A 506 13.16 -23.57 9.43
CA ILE A 506 13.53 -24.54 8.38
C ILE A 506 14.69 -24.01 7.52
N LEU A 507 14.64 -22.75 7.07
CA LEU A 507 15.75 -22.15 6.32
C LEU A 507 17.01 -22.01 7.17
N LEU A 508 16.89 -21.63 8.45
CA LEU A 508 18.03 -21.54 9.35
C LEU A 508 18.72 -22.91 9.51
N ILE A 509 17.96 -23.99 9.71
CA ILE A 509 18.48 -25.36 9.76
C ILE A 509 19.23 -25.71 8.47
N ARG A 510 18.62 -25.47 7.29
CA ARG A 510 19.25 -25.75 5.99
C ARG A 510 20.51 -24.93 5.76
N ASN A 511 20.51 -23.65 6.13
CA ASN A 511 21.67 -22.77 5.99
C ASN A 511 22.83 -23.20 6.89
N ILE A 512 22.56 -23.57 8.15
CA ILE A 512 23.58 -24.14 9.05
C ILE A 512 24.08 -25.49 8.50
N SER A 513 23.18 -26.33 7.99
CA SER A 513 23.50 -27.63 7.38
C SER A 513 24.47 -27.49 6.20
N ALA A 514 24.23 -26.51 5.32
CA ALA A 514 25.06 -26.24 4.14
C ALA A 514 26.39 -25.55 4.50
N ILE A 515 26.36 -24.49 5.30
CA ILE A 515 27.57 -23.70 5.60
C ILE A 515 28.58 -24.48 6.45
N SER A 516 28.11 -25.42 7.28
CA SER A 516 28.99 -26.29 8.08
C SER A 516 29.86 -27.21 7.22
N LEU A 517 29.40 -27.67 6.03
CA LEU A 517 30.28 -28.37 5.08
C LEU A 517 31.44 -27.49 4.60
N VAL A 518 31.17 -26.21 4.33
CA VAL A 518 32.20 -25.25 3.87
C VAL A 518 33.20 -25.00 4.99
N TRP A 519 32.73 -24.74 6.22
CA TRP A 519 33.59 -24.56 7.39
C TRP A 519 34.46 -25.79 7.66
N LEU A 520 33.90 -27.00 7.63
CA LEU A 520 34.67 -28.25 7.83
C LEU A 520 35.70 -28.47 6.70
N ALA A 521 35.33 -28.19 5.45
CA ALA A 521 36.26 -28.27 4.31
C ALA A 521 37.45 -27.31 4.45
N ASP A 522 37.22 -26.08 4.88
CA ASP A 522 38.27 -25.08 5.04
C ASP A 522 39.13 -25.32 6.30
N LEU A 523 38.54 -25.85 7.38
CA LEU A 523 39.30 -26.28 8.56
C LEU A 523 40.21 -27.48 8.27
N GLU A 524 39.78 -28.47 7.48
CA GLU A 524 40.66 -29.56 7.05
C GLU A 524 41.80 -29.08 6.12
N LYS A 525 41.54 -28.13 5.22
CA LYS A 525 42.63 -27.47 4.45
C LYS A 525 43.62 -26.75 5.37
N ALA A 526 43.12 -25.99 6.35
CA ALA A 526 43.96 -25.30 7.31
C ALA A 526 44.78 -26.28 8.17
N ARG A 527 44.19 -27.41 8.56
CA ARG A 527 44.86 -28.50 9.30
C ARG A 527 46.00 -29.09 8.48
N ALA A 528 45.78 -29.40 7.21
CA ALA A 528 46.80 -29.89 6.30
C ALA A 528 47.94 -28.87 6.08
N GLN A 529 47.64 -27.56 6.08
CA GLN A 529 48.67 -26.51 6.01
C GLN A 529 49.48 -26.41 7.32
N VAL A 530 48.83 -26.45 8.49
CA VAL A 530 49.51 -26.39 9.79
C VAL A 530 50.41 -27.61 10.01
N GLN A 531 50.04 -28.78 9.49
CA GLN A 531 50.91 -29.97 9.51
C GLN A 531 52.25 -29.78 8.79
N GLN A 532 52.36 -28.81 7.85
CA GLN A 532 53.59 -28.47 7.15
C GLN A 532 54.45 -27.44 7.90
N VAL A 533 53.93 -26.84 8.99
CA VAL A 533 54.70 -25.89 9.82
C VAL A 533 55.67 -26.67 10.71
N THR A 534 56.95 -26.30 10.63
CA THR A 534 58.06 -26.92 11.38
C THR A 534 58.52 -26.12 12.60
N ASP A 535 58.09 -24.87 12.73
CA ASP A 535 58.53 -23.95 13.79
C ASP A 535 57.76 -24.15 15.10
N SER A 536 58.27 -23.55 16.18
CA SER A 536 57.63 -23.52 17.53
C SER A 536 56.17 -23.03 17.56
N ARG A 537 55.71 -22.34 16.51
CA ARG A 537 54.33 -21.86 16.35
C ARG A 537 53.32 -22.99 16.09
N ARG A 538 53.77 -24.17 15.64
CA ARG A 538 52.92 -25.28 15.20
C ARG A 538 51.87 -25.68 16.26
N ALA A 539 52.30 -25.97 17.48
CA ALA A 539 51.39 -26.43 18.55
C ALA A 539 50.29 -25.42 18.87
N GLN A 540 50.61 -24.11 18.85
CA GLN A 540 49.63 -23.04 19.06
C GLN A 540 48.62 -22.93 17.89
N LEU A 541 49.04 -23.27 16.67
CA LEU A 541 48.16 -23.28 15.50
C LEU A 541 47.27 -24.54 15.48
N GLU A 542 47.79 -25.70 15.90
CA GLU A 542 47.02 -26.94 16.07
C GLU A 542 45.91 -26.72 17.12
N GLU A 543 46.24 -26.19 18.30
CA GLU A 543 45.26 -25.86 19.36
C GLU A 543 44.16 -24.88 18.89
N ARG A 544 44.53 -23.90 18.05
CA ARG A 544 43.55 -22.96 17.46
C ARG A 544 42.64 -23.61 16.43
N ILE A 545 43.12 -24.60 15.68
CA ILE A 545 42.32 -25.36 14.72
C ILE A 545 41.36 -26.30 15.45
N ASP A 546 41.82 -27.02 16.48
CA ASP A 546 40.95 -27.90 17.27
C ASP A 546 39.81 -27.10 17.94
N LYS A 547 40.11 -25.93 18.52
CA LYS A 547 39.09 -24.99 19.03
C LYS A 547 38.15 -24.47 17.95
N ALA A 548 38.61 -24.30 16.72
CA ALA A 548 37.76 -23.88 15.60
C ALA A 548 36.82 -25.01 15.14
N PHE A 549 37.29 -26.25 15.17
CA PHE A 549 36.48 -27.45 14.98
C PHE A 549 35.40 -27.58 16.05
N GLU A 550 35.73 -27.45 17.34
CA GLU A 550 34.75 -27.42 18.45
C GLU A 550 33.71 -26.30 18.28
N ASN A 551 34.11 -25.13 17.74
CA ASN A 551 33.18 -24.04 17.45
C ASN A 551 32.21 -24.38 16.32
N VAL A 552 32.64 -25.15 15.32
CA VAL A 552 31.76 -25.65 14.25
C VAL A 552 30.81 -26.71 14.79
N ASP A 553 31.27 -27.64 15.64
CA ASP A 553 30.42 -28.67 16.25
C ASP A 553 29.30 -28.04 17.09
N ARG A 554 29.64 -27.04 17.91
CA ARG A 554 28.66 -26.28 18.69
C ARG A 554 27.64 -25.56 17.81
N ARG A 555 28.02 -25.14 16.60
CA ARG A 555 27.09 -24.55 15.61
C ARG A 555 26.23 -25.61 14.92
N ILE A 556 26.77 -26.79 14.63
CA ILE A 556 25.99 -27.92 14.09
C ILE A 556 24.97 -28.40 15.13
N ALA A 557 25.35 -28.48 16.41
CA ALA A 557 24.46 -28.89 17.50
C ALA A 557 23.21 -27.99 17.67
N ILE A 558 23.26 -26.74 17.22
CA ILE A 558 22.09 -25.84 17.19
C ILE A 558 20.96 -26.44 16.32
N ILE A 559 21.29 -27.21 15.27
CA ILE A 559 20.27 -27.84 14.40
C ILE A 559 19.30 -28.70 15.22
N GLY A 560 19.78 -29.56 16.12
CA GLY A 560 18.92 -30.41 16.95
C GLY A 560 17.99 -29.62 17.87
N VAL A 561 18.46 -28.49 18.40
CA VAL A 561 17.65 -27.56 19.21
C VAL A 561 16.57 -26.90 18.35
N GLN A 562 16.94 -26.41 17.15
CA GLN A 562 16.00 -25.76 16.22
C GLN A 562 14.95 -26.75 15.70
N VAL A 563 15.30 -28.00 15.41
CA VAL A 563 14.34 -29.05 15.03
C VAL A 563 13.35 -29.34 16.16
N SER A 564 13.82 -29.39 17.41
CA SER A 564 12.98 -29.60 18.59
C SER A 564 11.96 -28.47 18.77
N GLU A 565 12.41 -27.22 18.61
CA GLU A 565 11.54 -26.04 18.73
C GLU A 565 10.56 -25.89 17.56
N LEU A 566 11.03 -26.21 16.34
CA LEU A 566 10.17 -26.32 15.16
C LEU A 566 9.08 -27.37 15.37
N GLN A 567 9.40 -28.54 15.93
CA GLN A 567 8.38 -29.55 16.24
C GLN A 567 7.34 -29.04 17.24
N ASN A 568 7.75 -28.33 18.30
CA ASN A 568 6.83 -27.74 19.26
C ASN A 568 5.91 -26.70 18.58
N THR A 569 6.47 -25.84 17.73
CA THR A 569 5.70 -24.87 16.94
C THR A 569 4.71 -25.55 15.99
N LEU A 570 5.15 -26.59 15.26
CA LEU A 570 4.29 -27.38 14.37
C LEU A 570 3.17 -28.11 15.13
N ARG A 571 3.40 -28.58 16.36
CA ARG A 571 2.35 -29.19 17.21
C ARG A 571 1.28 -28.19 17.60
N VAL A 572 1.65 -26.95 17.93
CA VAL A 572 0.67 -25.88 18.22
C VAL A 572 -0.12 -25.52 16.96
N LEU A 573 0.54 -25.41 15.80
CA LEU A 573 -0.12 -25.17 14.51
C LEU A 573 -1.01 -26.33 14.04
N ALA A 574 -0.66 -27.57 14.37
CA ALA A 574 -1.47 -28.75 14.08
C ALA A 574 -2.78 -28.79 14.89
N GLN A 575 -2.82 -28.13 16.06
CA GLN A 575 -3.99 -28.00 16.93
C GLN A 575 -4.77 -26.69 16.73
N ALA A 576 -4.24 -25.76 15.93
CA ALA A 576 -4.90 -24.51 15.59
C ALA A 576 -5.97 -24.72 14.48
N ASP A 577 -6.84 -23.72 14.33
CA ASP A 577 -7.81 -23.62 13.25
C ASP A 577 -7.11 -23.80 11.88
N PRO A 578 -7.40 -24.88 11.12
CA PRO A 578 -6.70 -25.18 9.87
C PRO A 578 -6.81 -24.07 8.83
N GLU A 579 -7.93 -23.33 8.82
CA GLU A 579 -8.16 -22.26 7.87
C GLU A 579 -7.29 -21.03 8.18
N LEU A 580 -7.13 -20.69 9.46
CA LEU A 580 -6.21 -19.62 9.89
C LEU A 580 -4.75 -19.97 9.59
N VAL A 581 -4.35 -21.23 9.76
CA VAL A 581 -2.98 -21.67 9.42
C VAL A 581 -2.73 -21.58 7.91
N GLU A 582 -3.68 -22.01 7.09
CA GLU A 582 -3.57 -21.96 5.62
C GLU A 582 -3.60 -20.52 5.09
N ASN A 583 -4.47 -19.66 5.62
CA ASN A 583 -4.49 -18.24 5.28
C ASN A 583 -3.15 -17.57 5.61
N ALA A 584 -2.61 -17.78 6.82
CA ALA A 584 -1.30 -17.26 7.19
C ALA A 584 -0.17 -17.77 6.28
N ARG A 585 -0.15 -19.07 5.94
CA ARG A 585 0.83 -19.68 5.02
C ARG A 585 0.76 -19.05 3.62
N ARG A 586 -0.46 -18.79 3.12
CA ARG A 586 -0.69 -18.14 1.83
C ARG A 586 -0.20 -16.69 1.81
N GLU A 587 -0.60 -15.90 2.80
CA GLU A 587 -0.24 -14.48 2.94
C GLU A 587 1.29 -14.29 3.04
N ILE A 588 1.97 -15.10 3.85
CA ILE A 588 3.43 -15.02 4.01
C ILE A 588 4.13 -15.44 2.70
N SER A 589 3.67 -16.50 2.01
CA SER A 589 4.23 -16.90 0.70
C SER A 589 4.01 -15.83 -0.39
N GLN A 590 2.85 -15.17 -0.41
CA GLN A 590 2.56 -14.07 -1.33
C GLN A 590 3.47 -12.85 -1.05
N GLY A 591 3.59 -12.42 0.21
CA GLY A 591 4.47 -11.30 0.59
C GLY A 591 5.94 -11.57 0.29
N LEU A 592 6.41 -12.80 0.49
CA LEU A 592 7.78 -13.22 0.14
C LEU A 592 8.02 -13.18 -1.38
N ARG A 593 7.09 -13.69 -2.20
CA ARG A 593 7.17 -13.62 -3.66
C ARG A 593 7.13 -12.18 -4.17
N ALA A 594 6.28 -11.36 -3.58
CA ALA A 594 6.18 -9.93 -3.87
C ALA A 594 7.48 -9.16 -3.60
N ALA A 595 8.22 -9.53 -2.55
CA ALA A 595 9.55 -9.03 -2.26
C ALA A 595 10.67 -9.67 -3.13
N GLY A 596 10.33 -10.55 -4.08
CA GLY A 596 11.27 -11.27 -4.94
C GLY A 596 12.06 -12.37 -4.22
N ILE A 597 11.55 -12.92 -3.11
CA ILE A 597 12.24 -13.90 -2.25
C ILE A 597 11.67 -15.32 -2.48
N GLU A 598 11.89 -15.84 -3.68
CA GLU A 598 11.41 -17.15 -4.16
C GLU A 598 12.03 -18.36 -3.41
N LEU A 599 13.13 -18.15 -2.68
CA LEU A 599 13.88 -19.21 -1.99
C LEU A 599 13.02 -20.04 -1.02
N TYR A 600 11.97 -19.43 -0.45
CA TYR A 600 11.07 -20.10 0.48
C TYR A 600 10.17 -21.09 -0.25
N ASP A 601 9.70 -20.78 -1.45
CA ASP A 601 8.85 -21.69 -2.25
C ASP A 601 9.65 -22.92 -2.71
N GLU A 602 10.95 -22.76 -3.00
CA GLU A 602 11.82 -23.87 -3.38
C GLU A 602 12.27 -24.71 -2.18
N TRP A 603 12.73 -24.08 -1.09
CA TRP A 603 13.50 -24.77 -0.03
C TRP A 603 12.80 -24.90 1.32
N ALA A 604 11.69 -24.19 1.56
CA ALA A 604 11.12 -24.07 2.90
C ALA A 604 9.65 -24.51 2.97
N TRP A 605 8.77 -23.97 2.12
CA TRP A 605 7.34 -24.29 2.14
C TRP A 605 7.03 -25.77 1.93
N PRO A 606 7.64 -26.51 0.96
CA PRO A 606 7.37 -27.94 0.81
C PRO A 606 7.76 -28.77 2.04
N LEU A 607 8.80 -28.35 2.77
CA LEU A 607 9.23 -28.99 4.01
C LEU A 607 8.32 -28.63 5.19
N TYR A 608 7.86 -27.37 5.26
CA TYR A 608 6.87 -26.92 6.23
C TYR A 608 5.55 -27.67 6.08
N ASP A 609 4.98 -27.67 4.86
CA ASP A 609 3.68 -28.30 4.57
C ASP A 609 3.74 -29.81 4.90
N GLY A 610 4.79 -30.50 4.42
CA GLY A 610 5.00 -31.93 4.68
C GLY A 610 5.44 -32.30 6.10
N ALA A 611 5.90 -31.35 6.92
CA ALA A 611 6.16 -31.55 8.35
C ALA A 611 4.91 -31.29 9.20
N LEU A 612 4.12 -30.26 8.85
CA LEU A 612 2.84 -29.97 9.49
C LEU A 612 1.83 -31.09 9.26
N GLU A 613 1.71 -31.60 8.03
CA GLU A 613 0.89 -32.77 7.71
C GLU A 613 1.30 -33.99 8.55
N ARG A 614 2.61 -34.22 8.69
CA ARG A 614 3.14 -35.34 9.47
C ARG A 614 2.81 -35.24 10.96
N VAL A 615 2.91 -34.05 11.54
CA VAL A 615 2.54 -33.77 12.95
C VAL A 615 1.02 -33.88 13.15
N ARG A 616 0.21 -33.44 12.18
CA ARG A 616 -1.26 -33.63 12.18
C ARG A 616 -1.65 -35.11 12.11
N ALA A 617 -0.93 -35.93 11.34
CA ALA A 617 -1.18 -37.36 11.20
C ALA A 617 -0.75 -38.20 12.42
N LEU A 618 0.24 -37.74 13.19
CA LEU A 618 0.78 -38.44 14.38
C LEU A 618 0.78 -37.54 15.63
N PRO A 619 -0.40 -37.08 16.11
CA PRO A 619 -0.49 -36.15 17.23
C PRO A 619 0.14 -36.76 18.50
N GLY A 620 0.96 -35.96 19.19
CA GLY A 620 1.67 -36.37 20.41
C GLY A 620 2.91 -37.26 20.21
N THR A 621 3.20 -37.72 19.00
CA THR A 621 4.43 -38.48 18.71
C THR A 621 5.65 -37.55 18.71
N ASP A 622 6.80 -38.03 19.20
CA ASP A 622 8.09 -37.35 18.98
C ASP A 622 8.66 -37.76 17.62
N LEU A 623 8.75 -36.78 16.73
CA LEU A 623 9.25 -36.88 15.35
C LEU A 623 10.62 -36.17 15.20
N THR A 624 11.27 -35.74 16.29
CA THR A 624 12.52 -34.95 16.24
C THR A 624 13.61 -35.62 15.40
N ALA A 625 13.73 -36.95 15.46
CA ALA A 625 14.67 -37.71 14.64
C ALA A 625 14.28 -37.72 13.14
N GLU A 626 12.99 -37.91 12.83
CA GLU A 626 12.47 -37.90 11.45
C GLU A 626 12.61 -36.52 10.82
N LEU A 627 12.30 -35.47 11.58
CA LEU A 627 12.44 -34.06 11.17
C LEU A 627 13.92 -33.69 11.01
N THR A 628 14.80 -34.10 11.92
CA THR A 628 16.26 -33.88 11.76
C THR A 628 16.75 -34.50 10.45
N GLN A 629 16.39 -35.75 10.17
CA GLN A 629 16.80 -36.43 8.93
C GLN A 629 16.27 -35.75 7.66
N ARG A 630 15.07 -35.15 7.71
CA ARG A 630 14.47 -34.41 6.58
C ARG A 630 15.05 -33.02 6.36
N LEU A 631 15.40 -32.31 7.44
CA LEU A 631 15.75 -30.89 7.40
C LEU A 631 17.27 -30.66 7.35
N ASP A 632 18.07 -31.50 8.02
CA ASP A 632 19.53 -31.45 8.00
C ASP A 632 20.09 -32.22 6.80
N ILE A 633 19.86 -31.66 5.62
CA ILE A 633 20.15 -32.28 4.32
C ILE A 633 21.59 -32.78 4.12
N PHE A 634 22.57 -32.19 4.82
CA PHE A 634 23.98 -32.57 4.75
C PHE A 634 24.48 -33.38 5.96
N ALA A 635 23.63 -33.78 6.90
CA ALA A 635 24.03 -34.60 8.05
C ALA A 635 24.82 -35.85 7.64
N LYS A 636 24.35 -36.55 6.60
CA LYS A 636 25.01 -37.75 6.08
C LYS A 636 26.39 -37.44 5.46
N GLU A 637 26.51 -36.38 4.65
CA GLU A 637 27.80 -36.01 4.05
C GLU A 637 28.82 -35.61 5.13
N ARG A 638 28.38 -34.85 6.15
CA ARG A 638 29.27 -34.47 7.26
C ARG A 638 29.77 -35.69 8.03
N ALA A 639 28.88 -36.65 8.32
CA ALA A 639 29.24 -37.88 9.00
C ALA A 639 30.20 -38.74 8.16
N GLU A 640 29.95 -38.90 6.87
CA GLU A 640 30.78 -39.74 5.97
C GLU A 640 32.15 -39.11 5.67
N LYS A 641 32.24 -37.78 5.55
CA LYS A 641 33.43 -37.07 5.06
C LYS A 641 34.33 -36.50 6.17
N TYR A 642 33.74 -36.11 7.30
CA TYR A 642 34.45 -35.48 8.42
C TYR A 642 34.28 -36.24 9.75
N GLY A 643 33.40 -37.24 9.82
CA GLY A 643 33.11 -38.00 11.03
C GLY A 643 32.29 -37.21 12.07
N ARG A 644 31.44 -36.27 11.62
CA ARG A 644 30.71 -35.30 12.47
C ARG A 644 29.24 -35.13 12.08
#